data_AF-A0A9X1MLK3-F1
#
_entry.id   AF-A0A9X1MLK3-F1
#
_cell.length_a   1.000
_cell.length_b   1.000
_cell.length_c   1.000
_cell.angle_alpha   90.00
_cell.angle_beta   90.00
_cell.angle_gamma   90.00
#
_symmetry.space_group_name_H-M   'P 1'
#
loop_
_entity.id
_entity.type
_entity.pdbx_description
1 polymer ?
#
loop_
_entity_poly.entity_id
_entity_poly.type
_entity_poly.pdbx_seq_one_letter_code
_entity_poly.pdbx_strand_id
1 'polypeptide(L)'
;MLRIATSLVLLLLTAAIAQAAEPAPFHPKFYAFENGLGFENEPETLKRLGYDGVSQVSATGEKLAEQIAVYDKVGLKVLSVYLNVDNGPIAAEAVRPLADRGALIELTVRKLTPESIAAVRATAEMASKLNIRVALYPHHGNDIATIPQALDLIKEVNHPNLGVMFNLCHFLKNEDPKDLANVLHQAAPHLFAVSTAGAKRDGTNWHELIQPLDQGDFPQKRLFLKLKNLRFDGPVSLQCYGVPGDKQKNLQRSIIAWRKTLADVSRSEVQAIPDSSAKRPNVLFIAVDDFRVQLGCYGDPVVQTPNIDRLASRSMLFERAYCQQALCNPSRTSIMTGRYPDSLGVWDLPTHFREIEPNLVTLPEHFKRQGYFTRDIGKIYHNYRQKIDNDPQSWLTPSMYDIGAHSQDWYVAGKPFELHKVPKGPSFQRVDVPDEAYLDGRIAAEAVKELKRQADLQQPFFLAVGFWKPHLPFNAPKKYWDQYDPEVIASHLPPQPIGDAPEIARHDNRELRGYTDLPKQGEIPADANLRLHHGYYAAISFVDAQIGKVLDALEAAGLADNTIVVLWSDHGFQLGEHHLWCKTTNFDLDAHVPLLIADPRSKSPQQRTTSLVELVDLYPTLVDLAGLPPVDKLDGQSLRPILQDPSAAIRQSALTQHPRPAYYQGKPKVMGYSIRTDQYRYTEWRDFESGEVEAVELYDHQNDPGEIRNLAGEESHQKGIAELAKSLAMRISHTKP
;
A
#
# COMPACT_ATOMS: atom_id res chain seq x y z
N MET A 1 -61.14 -15.51 -0.04
CA MET A 1 -60.80 -14.13 0.35
C MET A 1 -59.89 -14.01 1.59
N LEU A 2 -59.31 -15.10 2.12
CA LEU A 2 -58.40 -15.05 3.29
C LEU A 2 -56.97 -15.55 2.99
N ARG A 3 -56.56 -15.54 1.70
CA ARG A 3 -55.20 -15.91 1.25
C ARG A 3 -54.50 -14.83 0.38
N ILE A 4 -55.11 -13.66 0.24
CA ILE A 4 -54.54 -12.51 -0.49
C ILE A 4 -54.11 -11.40 0.49
N ALA A 5 -54.54 -11.45 1.76
CA ALA A 5 -54.18 -10.46 2.77
C ALA A 5 -52.77 -10.68 3.39
N THR A 6 -52.20 -11.88 3.33
CA THR A 6 -50.90 -12.18 3.95
C THR A 6 -49.71 -11.82 3.06
N SER A 7 -49.92 -11.71 1.74
CA SER A 7 -48.87 -11.30 0.78
C SER A 7 -48.77 -9.79 0.58
N LEU A 8 -49.77 -9.01 1.02
CA LEU A 8 -49.72 -7.54 0.97
C LEU A 8 -49.10 -6.94 2.25
N VAL A 9 -49.19 -7.62 3.38
CA VAL A 9 -48.57 -7.18 4.65
C VAL A 9 -47.07 -7.45 4.68
N LEU A 10 -46.58 -8.47 3.96
CA LEU A 10 -45.14 -8.72 3.82
C LEU A 10 -44.46 -7.80 2.79
N LEU A 11 -45.22 -7.21 1.85
CA LEU A 11 -44.72 -6.22 0.88
C LEU A 11 -44.76 -4.77 1.41
N LEU A 12 -45.49 -4.50 2.49
CA LEU A 12 -45.54 -3.20 3.15
C LEU A 12 -44.62 -3.10 4.39
N LEU A 13 -44.02 -4.21 4.83
CA LEU A 13 -43.02 -4.25 5.90
C LEU A 13 -41.56 -4.24 5.39
N THR A 14 -41.34 -4.23 4.07
CA THR A 14 -40.02 -4.03 3.44
C THR A 14 -39.89 -2.67 2.74
N ALA A 15 -40.81 -1.74 3.00
CA ALA A 15 -40.75 -0.35 2.54
C ALA A 15 -40.50 0.66 3.67
N ALA A 16 -39.98 0.17 4.80
CA ALA A 16 -39.25 0.98 5.78
C ALA A 16 -37.75 0.66 5.67
N ILE A 17 -37.22 0.76 4.45
CA ILE A 17 -35.79 0.96 4.26
C ILE A 17 -35.51 2.26 5.00
N ALA A 18 -34.66 2.18 6.03
CA ALA A 18 -34.10 3.33 6.69
C ALA A 18 -33.63 4.28 5.59
N GLN A 19 -34.36 5.39 5.42
CA GLN A 19 -33.83 6.54 4.74
C GLN A 19 -32.63 6.90 5.60
N ALA A 20 -31.44 6.47 5.17
CA ALA A 20 -30.19 6.81 5.83
C ALA A 20 -30.22 8.33 5.91
N ALA A 21 -30.45 8.85 7.11
CA ALA A 21 -30.44 10.28 7.34
C ALA A 21 -29.15 10.80 6.73
N GLU A 22 -29.25 11.83 5.89
CA GLU A 22 -28.05 12.48 5.35
C GLU A 22 -27.06 12.67 6.51
N PRO A 23 -25.77 12.29 6.35
CA PRO A 23 -24.82 12.42 7.44
C PRO A 23 -24.86 13.86 7.94
N ALA A 24 -25.18 14.01 9.23
CA ALA A 24 -25.36 15.32 9.84
C ALA A 24 -24.15 16.20 9.49
N PRO A 25 -24.37 17.44 9.04
CA PRO A 25 -23.29 18.26 8.55
C PRO A 25 -22.28 18.51 9.69
N PHE A 26 -20.98 18.40 9.38
CA PHE A 26 -19.90 18.48 10.35
C PHE A 26 -19.79 19.90 10.93
N HIS A 27 -20.52 20.14 12.01
CA HIS A 27 -20.62 21.42 12.71
C HIS A 27 -20.32 21.25 14.20
N PRO A 28 -19.07 20.93 14.58
CA PRO A 28 -18.71 20.89 15.98
C PRO A 28 -18.89 22.29 16.61
N LYS A 29 -19.38 22.30 17.85
CA LYS A 29 -19.46 23.52 18.66
C LYS A 29 -18.05 24.05 18.95
N PHE A 30 -17.88 25.37 18.90
CA PHE A 30 -16.60 26.05 19.01
C PHE A 30 -16.51 26.96 20.24
N TYR A 31 -15.60 26.63 21.15
CA TYR A 31 -15.44 27.30 22.45
C TYR A 31 -14.13 28.07 22.50
N ALA A 32 -14.05 29.12 23.31
CA ALA A 32 -12.78 29.80 23.59
C ALA A 32 -12.16 29.26 24.90
N PHE A 33 -10.84 29.07 24.95
CA PHE A 33 -10.14 28.75 26.19
C PHE A 33 -10.19 29.95 27.14
N GLU A 34 -10.85 29.82 28.28
CA GLU A 34 -10.95 30.93 29.24
C GLU A 34 -9.62 31.26 29.90
N ASN A 35 -8.78 30.23 30.11
CA ASN A 35 -7.49 30.36 30.78
C ASN A 35 -6.69 31.56 30.24
N GLY A 36 -6.52 32.61 31.05
CA GLY A 36 -5.74 33.81 30.70
C GLY A 36 -6.42 34.86 29.82
N LEU A 37 -7.67 34.64 29.38
CA LEU A 37 -8.40 35.60 28.55
C LEU A 37 -9.16 36.65 29.37
N GLY A 38 -9.80 36.26 30.48
CA GLY A 38 -10.49 37.18 31.38
C GLY A 38 -11.91 37.58 30.94
N PHE A 39 -12.60 36.73 30.16
CA PHE A 39 -13.92 37.05 29.58
C PHE A 39 -15.07 36.85 30.55
N GLU A 40 -14.83 36.40 31.78
CA GLU A 40 -15.80 36.46 32.87
C GLU A 40 -16.29 37.89 33.16
N ASN A 41 -15.56 38.91 32.69
CA ASN A 41 -15.94 40.32 32.83
C ASN A 41 -16.64 40.90 31.59
N GLU A 42 -16.59 40.22 30.44
CA GLU A 42 -17.16 40.67 29.16
C GLU A 42 -17.73 39.50 28.31
N PRO A 43 -18.60 38.65 28.85
CA PRO A 43 -19.07 37.43 28.17
C PRO A 43 -19.88 37.74 26.89
N GLU A 44 -20.49 38.93 26.80
CA GLU A 44 -21.23 39.41 25.62
C GLU A 44 -20.33 39.48 24.38
N THR A 45 -19.03 39.71 24.54
CA THR A 45 -18.08 39.78 23.43
C THR A 45 -17.96 38.42 22.74
N LEU A 46 -17.87 37.32 23.48
CA LEU A 46 -17.82 35.96 22.92
C LEU A 46 -19.12 35.60 22.19
N LYS A 47 -20.26 35.98 22.78
CA LYS A 47 -21.58 35.77 22.16
C LYS A 47 -21.70 36.53 20.83
N ARG A 48 -21.28 37.80 20.80
CA ARG A 48 -21.29 38.65 19.60
C ARG A 48 -20.38 38.11 18.50
N LEU A 49 -19.22 37.57 18.86
CA LEU A 49 -18.30 36.94 17.90
C LEU A 49 -18.84 35.59 17.38
N GLY A 50 -19.71 34.93 18.16
CA GLY A 50 -20.40 33.70 17.79
C GLY A 50 -19.67 32.43 18.22
N TYR A 51 -19.05 32.46 19.40
CA TYR A 51 -18.59 31.26 20.11
C TYR A 51 -19.76 30.61 20.86
N ASP A 52 -19.71 29.29 21.06
CA ASP A 52 -20.72 28.53 21.80
C ASP A 52 -20.53 28.64 23.33
N GLY A 53 -19.37 29.12 23.77
CA GLY A 53 -19.04 29.37 25.16
C GLY A 53 -17.55 29.30 25.43
N VAL A 54 -17.21 28.87 26.64
CA VAL A 54 -15.82 28.76 27.11
C VAL A 54 -15.48 27.34 27.55
N SER A 55 -14.21 26.98 27.43
CA SER A 55 -13.62 25.75 27.97
C SER A 55 -12.39 26.09 28.80
N GLN A 56 -11.84 25.12 29.52
CA GLN A 56 -10.61 25.32 30.32
C GLN A 56 -10.75 26.43 31.38
N VAL A 57 -11.91 26.46 32.05
CA VAL A 57 -12.15 27.37 33.17
C VAL A 57 -11.28 26.97 34.35
N SER A 58 -10.57 27.94 34.92
CA SER A 58 -9.69 27.77 36.08
C SER A 58 -10.39 28.20 37.38
N ALA A 59 -11.51 27.55 37.69
CA ALA A 59 -12.30 27.78 38.90
C ALA A 59 -12.93 26.48 39.40
N THR A 60 -13.22 26.41 40.70
CA THR A 60 -13.88 25.28 41.36
C THR A 60 -14.91 25.77 42.38
N GLY A 61 -15.84 24.90 42.78
CA GLY A 61 -16.79 25.17 43.86
C GLY A 61 -17.64 26.43 43.61
N GLU A 62 -17.77 27.30 44.63
CA GLU A 62 -18.58 28.52 44.55
C GLU A 62 -18.14 29.45 43.41
N LYS A 63 -16.84 29.64 43.21
CA LYS A 63 -16.32 30.48 42.12
C LYS A 63 -16.69 29.94 40.74
N LEU A 64 -16.70 28.62 40.58
CA LEU A 64 -17.14 27.99 39.34
C LEU A 64 -18.64 28.21 39.12
N ALA A 65 -19.46 28.12 40.17
CA ALA A 65 -20.89 28.41 40.09
C ALA A 65 -21.15 29.88 39.70
N GLU A 66 -20.39 30.82 40.26
CA GLU A 66 -20.46 32.25 39.90
C GLU A 66 -20.12 32.47 38.42
N GLN A 67 -19.03 31.88 37.92
CA GLN A 67 -18.63 32.00 36.52
C GLN A 67 -19.65 31.35 35.57
N ILE A 68 -20.18 30.17 35.93
CA ILE A 68 -21.26 29.54 35.19
C ILE A 68 -22.47 30.49 35.09
N ALA A 69 -22.86 31.13 36.20
CA ALA A 69 -23.97 32.07 36.21
C ALA A 69 -23.73 33.30 35.33
N VAL A 70 -22.48 33.76 35.21
CA VAL A 70 -22.10 34.85 34.28
C VAL A 70 -22.32 34.44 32.82
N TYR A 71 -21.82 33.26 32.42
CA TYR A 71 -21.94 32.79 31.04
C TYR A 71 -23.38 32.38 30.67
N ASP A 72 -24.12 31.78 31.61
CA ASP A 72 -25.52 31.38 31.41
C ASP A 72 -26.42 32.59 31.11
N LYS A 73 -26.17 33.74 31.75
CA LYS A 73 -26.95 34.99 31.53
C LYS A 73 -26.94 35.45 30.07
N VAL A 74 -25.88 35.17 29.32
CA VAL A 74 -25.75 35.54 27.90
C VAL A 74 -25.92 34.34 26.95
N GLY A 75 -26.35 33.18 27.49
CA GLY A 75 -26.56 31.97 26.73
C GLY A 75 -25.28 31.39 26.13
N LEU A 76 -24.18 31.43 26.89
CA LEU A 76 -22.91 30.77 26.60
C LEU A 76 -22.71 29.60 27.56
N LYS A 77 -22.13 28.51 27.06
CA LYS A 77 -21.90 27.31 27.88
C LYS A 77 -20.47 27.28 28.46
N VAL A 78 -20.35 27.02 29.75
CA VAL A 78 -19.09 26.53 30.34
C VAL A 78 -18.96 25.04 30.02
N LEU A 79 -18.08 24.70 29.09
CA LEU A 79 -17.86 23.34 28.62
C LEU A 79 -17.03 22.51 29.60
N SER A 80 -15.93 23.08 30.08
CA SER A 80 -14.93 22.31 30.83
C SER A 80 -14.17 23.14 31.84
N VAL A 81 -13.66 22.44 32.86
CA VAL A 81 -12.66 22.94 33.81
C VAL A 81 -11.33 22.23 33.60
N TYR A 82 -10.25 22.95 33.87
CA TYR A 82 -8.89 22.42 33.81
C TYR A 82 -8.39 22.12 35.21
N LEU A 83 -8.13 20.85 35.50
CA LEU A 83 -7.71 20.39 36.82
C LEU A 83 -6.51 19.48 36.71
N ASN A 84 -5.74 19.40 37.79
CA ASN A 84 -4.62 18.48 37.90
C ASN A 84 -4.94 17.42 38.97
N VAL A 85 -4.61 16.18 38.66
CA VAL A 85 -4.62 15.09 39.64
C VAL A 85 -3.18 14.79 40.06
N ASP A 86 -2.94 14.87 41.37
CA ASP A 86 -1.69 14.44 42.01
C ASP A 86 -1.97 13.10 42.71
N ASN A 87 -1.69 12.99 44.01
CA ASN A 87 -1.86 11.76 44.78
C ASN A 87 -3.28 11.57 45.36
N GLY A 88 -4.26 12.39 44.96
CA GLY A 88 -5.63 12.33 45.47
C GLY A 88 -6.65 12.73 44.40
N PRO A 89 -7.87 12.16 44.44
CA PRO A 89 -8.89 12.41 43.42
C PRO A 89 -9.45 13.84 43.51
N ILE A 90 -10.04 14.30 42.40
CA ILE A 90 -10.78 15.56 42.39
C ILE A 90 -12.01 15.43 43.31
N ALA A 91 -12.19 16.40 44.22
CA ALA A 91 -13.35 16.45 45.10
C ALA A 91 -14.64 16.74 44.33
N ALA A 92 -15.74 16.09 44.70
CA ALA A 92 -17.02 16.28 44.02
C ALA A 92 -17.50 17.73 44.11
N GLU A 93 -17.30 18.39 45.26
CA GLU A 93 -17.69 19.77 45.54
C GLU A 93 -16.99 20.76 44.59
N ALA A 94 -15.77 20.45 44.16
CA ALA A 94 -15.01 21.31 43.26
C ALA A 94 -15.64 21.40 41.86
N VAL A 95 -16.32 20.34 41.40
CA VAL A 95 -16.89 20.23 40.04
C VAL A 95 -18.41 20.10 40.01
N ARG A 96 -19.07 19.98 41.16
CA ARG A 96 -20.53 19.85 41.30
C ARG A 96 -21.34 20.88 40.50
N PRO A 97 -20.92 22.16 40.37
CA PRO A 97 -21.63 23.12 39.51
C PRO A 97 -21.76 22.71 38.03
N LEU A 98 -20.91 21.78 37.54
CA LEU A 98 -20.95 21.26 36.17
C LEU A 98 -21.90 20.07 35.97
N ALA A 99 -22.48 19.54 37.05
CA ALA A 99 -23.28 18.32 37.00
C ALA A 99 -24.45 18.44 36.01
N ASP A 100 -24.68 17.40 35.21
CA ASP A 100 -25.74 17.31 34.20
C ASP A 100 -25.71 18.36 33.08
N ARG A 101 -24.63 19.14 32.98
CA ARG A 101 -24.49 20.17 31.94
C ARG A 101 -23.83 19.65 30.65
N GLY A 102 -23.56 18.34 30.57
CA GLY A 102 -22.78 17.72 29.49
C GLY A 102 -21.38 18.33 29.41
N ALA A 103 -20.73 18.44 30.56
CA ALA A 103 -19.45 19.11 30.76
C ALA A 103 -18.29 18.11 30.82
N LEU A 104 -17.07 18.64 30.81
CA LEU A 104 -15.82 17.88 30.85
C LEU A 104 -14.92 18.34 32.00
N ILE A 105 -14.21 17.39 32.61
CA ILE A 105 -12.98 17.67 33.37
C ILE A 105 -11.82 17.39 32.43
N GLU A 106 -11.06 18.42 32.07
CA GLU A 106 -9.80 18.26 31.36
C GLU A 106 -8.69 18.07 32.40
N LEU A 107 -8.26 16.81 32.56
CA LEU A 107 -7.47 16.34 33.69
C LEU A 107 -6.02 16.14 33.29
N THR A 108 -5.11 16.87 33.92
CA THR A 108 -3.66 16.65 33.78
C THR A 108 -3.12 15.71 34.84
N VAL A 109 -2.14 14.89 34.48
CA VAL A 109 -1.42 13.97 35.37
C VAL A 109 0.05 14.37 35.35
N ARG A 110 0.49 15.14 36.34
CA ARG A 110 1.89 15.63 36.40
C ARG A 110 2.89 14.50 36.61
N LYS A 111 2.59 13.59 37.52
CA LYS A 111 3.42 12.43 37.85
C LYS A 111 2.60 11.15 37.76
N LEU A 112 3.14 10.14 37.09
CA LEU A 112 2.49 8.84 36.97
C LEU A 112 3.00 7.92 38.10
N THR A 113 2.18 7.74 39.13
CA THR A 113 2.43 6.85 40.26
C THR A 113 1.20 5.98 40.51
N PRO A 114 1.32 4.86 41.25
CA PRO A 114 0.16 4.06 41.63
C PRO A 114 -0.95 4.88 42.30
N GLU A 115 -0.60 5.87 43.13
CA GLU A 115 -1.55 6.77 43.78
C GLU A 115 -2.25 7.68 42.77
N SER A 116 -1.54 8.24 41.79
CA SER A 116 -2.17 9.10 40.79
C SER A 116 -3.06 8.31 39.82
N ILE A 117 -2.72 7.07 39.49
CA ILE A 117 -3.59 6.15 38.73
C ILE A 117 -4.88 5.86 39.51
N ALA A 118 -4.77 5.55 40.81
CA ALA A 118 -5.93 5.36 41.68
C ALA A 118 -6.79 6.63 41.79
N ALA A 119 -6.15 7.79 41.87
CA ALA A 119 -6.84 9.08 41.90
C ALA A 119 -7.57 9.40 40.59
N VAL A 120 -7.00 9.05 39.42
CA VAL A 120 -7.68 9.16 38.11
C VAL A 120 -8.92 8.27 38.08
N ARG A 121 -8.80 7.01 38.52
CA ARG A 121 -9.93 6.07 38.60
C ARG A 121 -11.06 6.61 39.47
N ALA A 122 -10.74 7.02 40.70
CA ALA A 122 -11.71 7.58 41.64
C ALA A 122 -12.34 8.90 41.13
N THR A 123 -11.57 9.73 40.41
CA THR A 123 -12.08 10.93 39.75
C THR A 123 -13.07 10.58 38.64
N ALA A 124 -12.77 9.58 37.80
CA ALA A 124 -13.67 9.13 36.73
C ALA A 124 -14.99 8.54 37.26
N GLU A 125 -14.93 7.76 38.36
CA GLU A 125 -16.09 7.22 39.06
C GLU A 125 -16.97 8.33 39.67
N MET A 126 -16.35 9.30 40.35
CA MET A 126 -17.04 10.46 40.92
C MET A 126 -17.72 11.28 39.83
N ALA A 127 -16.98 11.63 38.77
CA ALA A 127 -17.49 12.44 37.67
C ALA A 127 -18.65 11.75 36.94
N SER A 128 -18.62 10.42 36.83
CA SER A 128 -19.70 9.63 36.23
C SER A 128 -21.01 9.77 37.01
N LYS A 129 -20.96 9.88 38.34
CA LYS A 129 -22.15 10.08 39.20
C LYS A 129 -22.75 11.48 39.05
N LEU A 130 -21.96 12.44 38.58
CA LEU A 130 -22.38 13.81 38.30
C LEU A 130 -22.72 14.04 36.81
N ASN A 131 -22.67 12.98 35.98
CA ASN A 131 -22.85 13.09 34.53
C ASN A 131 -21.86 14.08 33.87
N ILE A 132 -20.61 14.03 34.35
CA ILE A 132 -19.47 14.81 33.83
C ILE A 132 -18.47 13.83 33.24
N ARG A 133 -18.01 14.06 32.01
CA ARG A 133 -16.99 13.23 31.38
C ARG A 133 -15.59 13.66 31.80
N VAL A 134 -14.64 12.72 31.92
CA VAL A 134 -13.24 13.04 32.20
C VAL A 134 -12.42 12.81 30.94
N ALA A 135 -11.69 13.84 30.50
CA ALA A 135 -10.76 13.76 29.39
C ALA A 135 -9.34 13.98 29.93
N LEU A 136 -8.47 12.98 29.80
CA LEU A 136 -7.04 13.18 30.04
C LEU A 136 -6.53 14.25 29.07
N TYR A 137 -5.79 15.21 29.61
CA TYR A 137 -5.15 16.28 28.87
C TYR A 137 -3.64 16.02 28.87
N PRO A 138 -3.08 15.44 27.80
CA PRO A 138 -1.63 15.33 27.68
C PRO A 138 -1.00 16.72 27.67
N HIS A 139 -0.05 16.95 28.56
CA HIS A 139 0.54 18.28 28.73
C HIS A 139 2.07 18.19 28.67
N HIS A 140 2.67 19.07 27.87
CA HIS A 140 4.14 19.17 27.78
C HIS A 140 4.75 19.42 29.16
N GLY A 141 5.75 18.61 29.54
CA GLY A 141 6.42 18.71 30.84
C GLY A 141 5.81 17.86 31.97
N ASN A 142 4.72 17.13 31.70
CA ASN A 142 4.15 16.15 32.62
C ASN A 142 4.54 14.72 32.21
N ASP A 143 4.38 13.74 33.12
CA ASP A 143 4.62 12.33 32.80
C ASP A 143 3.65 11.79 31.73
N ILE A 144 2.42 12.33 31.67
CA ILE A 144 1.48 12.14 30.57
C ILE A 144 1.53 13.37 29.66
N ALA A 145 2.37 13.32 28.63
CA ALA A 145 2.64 14.41 27.69
C ALA A 145 2.16 14.14 26.26
N THR A 146 1.95 12.87 25.88
CA THR A 146 1.53 12.47 24.53
C THR A 146 0.19 11.73 24.54
N ILE A 147 -0.47 11.67 23.38
CA ILE A 147 -1.71 10.90 23.23
C ILE A 147 -1.50 9.40 23.52
N PRO A 148 -0.46 8.71 23.01
CA PRO A 148 -0.22 7.31 23.35
C PRO A 148 -0.12 7.05 24.87
N GLN A 149 0.60 7.90 25.61
CA GLN A 149 0.71 7.77 27.07
C GLN A 149 -0.65 7.90 27.77
N ALA A 150 -1.49 8.83 27.32
CA ALA A 150 -2.84 8.97 27.85
C ALA A 150 -3.72 7.76 27.51
N LEU A 151 -3.60 7.18 26.30
CA LEU A 151 -4.32 5.97 25.92
C LEU A 151 -3.91 4.75 26.75
N ASP A 152 -2.62 4.63 27.10
CA ASP A 152 -2.15 3.56 27.98
C ASP A 152 -2.70 3.73 29.40
N LEU A 153 -2.76 4.95 29.93
CA LEU A 153 -3.42 5.22 31.20
C LEU A 153 -4.94 4.97 31.15
N ILE A 154 -5.62 5.28 30.03
CA ILE A 154 -7.04 4.96 29.85
C ILE A 154 -7.27 3.45 29.89
N LYS A 155 -6.39 2.66 29.25
CA LYS A 155 -6.46 1.19 29.30
C LYS A 155 -6.20 0.65 30.70
N GLU A 156 -5.23 1.20 31.42
CA GLU A 156 -4.91 0.78 32.79
C GLU A 156 -6.04 1.13 33.77
N VAL A 157 -6.61 2.33 33.66
CA VAL A 157 -7.75 2.74 34.47
C VAL A 157 -9.02 2.00 34.06
N ASN A 158 -9.22 1.71 32.77
CA ASN A 158 -10.35 0.94 32.24
C ASN A 158 -11.72 1.41 32.79
N HIS A 159 -12.03 2.70 32.60
CA HIS A 159 -13.29 3.29 33.06
C HIS A 159 -14.03 3.94 31.88
N PRO A 160 -15.34 3.66 31.66
CA PRO A 160 -16.06 4.11 30.46
C PRO A 160 -16.26 5.64 30.39
N ASN A 161 -16.21 6.32 31.53
CA ASN A 161 -16.30 7.79 31.61
C ASN A 161 -14.94 8.51 31.46
N LEU A 162 -13.87 7.77 31.14
CA LEU A 162 -12.53 8.31 30.93
C LEU A 162 -12.15 8.24 29.46
N GLY A 163 -11.82 9.40 28.88
CA GLY A 163 -11.32 9.54 27.52
C GLY A 163 -10.13 10.49 27.46
N VAL A 164 -9.84 11.03 26.28
CA VAL A 164 -8.71 11.93 26.01
C VAL A 164 -9.16 13.19 25.27
N MET A 165 -8.48 14.30 25.56
CA MET A 165 -8.53 15.55 24.81
C MET A 165 -7.31 15.63 23.88
N PHE A 166 -7.52 15.88 22.59
CA PHE A 166 -6.42 16.20 21.68
C PHE A 166 -6.14 17.71 21.72
N ASN A 167 -4.94 18.11 22.16
CA ASN A 167 -4.50 19.50 22.09
C ASN A 167 -3.41 19.69 21.03
N LEU A 168 -3.69 20.51 20.01
CA LEU A 168 -2.77 20.70 18.87
C LEU A 168 -1.38 21.21 19.28
N CYS A 169 -1.28 22.23 20.14
CA CYS A 169 0.04 22.80 20.43
C CYS A 169 0.90 21.87 21.29
N HIS A 170 0.30 21.11 22.22
CA HIS A 170 1.01 20.09 22.99
C HIS A 170 1.37 18.89 22.12
N PHE A 171 0.51 18.49 21.18
CA PHE A 171 0.85 17.49 20.17
C PHE A 171 2.07 17.92 19.36
N LEU A 172 2.06 19.12 18.76
CA LEU A 172 3.20 19.64 17.99
C LEU A 172 4.48 19.80 18.83
N LYS A 173 4.35 19.96 20.15
CA LYS A 173 5.48 20.12 21.07
C LYS A 173 6.11 18.79 21.49
N ASN A 174 5.36 17.69 21.49
CA ASN A 174 5.79 16.40 22.04
C ASN A 174 5.82 15.26 21.00
N GLU A 175 5.15 15.40 19.86
CA GLU A 175 4.91 14.36 18.86
C GLU A 175 5.22 14.88 17.44
N ASP A 176 5.53 13.99 16.49
CA ASP A 176 5.83 14.40 15.11
C ASP A 176 4.53 14.83 14.39
N PRO A 177 4.46 16.03 13.78
CA PRO A 177 3.30 16.47 13.01
C PRO A 177 2.84 15.51 11.91
N LYS A 178 3.74 14.64 11.39
CA LYS A 178 3.42 13.60 10.40
C LYS A 178 2.49 12.52 10.96
N ASP A 179 2.54 12.27 12.26
CA ASP A 179 1.80 11.22 12.95
C ASP A 179 0.35 11.61 13.30
N LEU A 180 -0.04 12.87 13.03
CA LEU A 180 -1.37 13.42 13.35
C LEU A 180 -2.52 12.48 12.97
N ALA A 181 -2.45 11.86 11.78
CA ALA A 181 -3.50 10.99 11.30
C ALA A 181 -3.60 9.67 12.09
N ASN A 182 -2.45 9.11 12.48
CA ASN A 182 -2.38 7.88 13.28
C ASN A 182 -2.82 8.16 14.72
N VAL A 183 -2.31 9.25 15.31
CA VAL A 183 -2.65 9.68 16.67
C VAL A 183 -4.15 9.93 16.82
N LEU A 184 -4.78 10.67 15.91
CA LEU A 184 -6.22 10.91 15.95
C LEU A 184 -7.04 9.62 15.72
N HIS A 185 -6.54 8.70 14.91
CA HIS A 185 -7.21 7.42 14.66
C HIS A 185 -7.17 6.52 15.91
N GLN A 186 -6.02 6.40 16.57
CA GLN A 186 -5.88 5.66 17.83
C GLN A 186 -6.70 6.29 18.95
N ALA A 187 -6.76 7.63 19.00
CA ALA A 187 -7.56 8.34 19.98
C ALA A 187 -9.07 8.21 19.74
N ALA A 188 -9.52 7.99 18.50
CA ALA A 188 -10.92 8.12 18.10
C ALA A 188 -11.94 7.42 19.02
N PRO A 189 -11.72 6.18 19.51
CA PRO A 189 -12.67 5.51 20.41
C PRO A 189 -12.82 6.19 21.78
N HIS A 190 -11.83 7.00 22.17
CA HIS A 190 -11.74 7.67 23.47
C HIS A 190 -11.69 9.19 23.34
N LEU A 191 -11.79 9.76 22.13
CA LEU A 191 -11.59 11.18 21.88
C LEU A 191 -12.83 11.97 22.29
N PHE A 192 -12.74 12.69 23.40
CA PHE A 192 -13.89 13.41 23.97
C PHE A 192 -13.94 14.89 23.59
N ALA A 193 -12.80 15.49 23.27
CA ALA A 193 -12.65 16.90 22.92
C ALA A 193 -11.40 17.13 22.07
N VAL A 194 -11.40 18.24 21.33
CA VAL A 194 -10.26 18.71 20.54
C VAL A 194 -10.00 20.19 20.86
N SER A 195 -8.75 20.61 20.95
CA SER A 195 -8.37 22.01 20.88
C SER A 195 -7.41 22.29 19.73
N THR A 196 -7.51 23.50 19.17
CA THR A 196 -6.67 24.00 18.08
C THR A 196 -6.22 25.44 18.34
N ALA A 197 -5.22 25.89 17.57
CA ALA A 197 -4.76 27.27 17.46
C ALA A 197 -4.07 27.45 16.11
N GLY A 198 -3.89 28.67 15.62
CA GLY A 198 -2.91 28.92 14.57
C GLY A 198 -1.53 28.51 15.06
N ALA A 199 -0.73 27.87 14.22
CA ALA A 199 0.56 27.32 14.64
C ALA A 199 1.55 27.26 13.47
N LYS A 200 2.83 27.45 13.75
CA LYS A 200 3.90 27.00 12.85
C LYS A 200 4.06 25.50 13.02
N ARG A 201 4.05 24.75 11.92
CA ARG A 201 4.18 23.28 11.91
C ARG A 201 5.45 22.83 12.61
N ASP A 202 6.54 23.56 12.41
CA ASP A 202 7.87 23.24 12.93
C ASP A 202 8.26 24.20 14.09
N GLY A 203 7.26 24.81 14.74
CA GLY A 203 7.46 25.78 15.81
C GLY A 203 8.07 25.15 17.07
N THR A 204 9.00 25.88 17.70
CA THR A 204 9.75 25.34 18.86
C THR A 204 9.36 25.98 20.18
N ASN A 205 8.64 27.11 20.14
CA ASN A 205 8.20 27.84 21.34
C ASN A 205 6.70 28.17 21.29
N TRP A 206 6.13 28.54 22.44
CA TRP A 206 4.68 28.73 22.57
C TRP A 206 4.12 29.87 21.69
N HIS A 207 4.88 30.94 21.43
CA HIS A 207 4.42 32.01 20.55
C HIS A 207 4.31 31.55 19.09
N GLU A 208 5.07 30.53 18.70
CA GLU A 208 4.98 29.93 17.37
C GLU A 208 3.88 28.87 17.28
N LEU A 209 3.60 28.16 18.37
CA LEU A 209 2.61 27.07 18.41
C LEU A 209 1.19 27.53 18.81
N ILE A 210 1.05 28.75 19.33
CA ILE A 210 -0.21 29.33 19.76
C ILE A 210 -0.35 30.73 19.14
N GLN A 211 -1.08 30.81 18.03
CA GLN A 211 -1.36 32.02 17.27
C GLN A 211 -2.87 32.12 16.96
N PRO A 212 -3.37 33.28 16.51
CA PRO A 212 -4.71 33.36 15.93
C PRO A 212 -4.87 32.36 14.78
N LEU A 213 -6.05 31.77 14.62
CA LEU A 213 -6.27 30.63 13.72
C LEU A 213 -6.02 30.95 12.23
N ASP A 214 -5.95 32.23 11.85
CA ASP A 214 -5.56 32.70 10.52
C ASP A 214 -4.03 32.90 10.34
N GLN A 215 -3.22 32.52 11.32
CA GLN A 215 -1.76 32.66 11.32
C GLN A 215 -1.05 31.31 11.54
N GLY A 216 0.23 31.28 11.18
CA GLY A 216 1.03 30.06 11.10
C GLY A 216 0.88 29.34 9.75
N ASP A 217 1.57 28.21 9.60
CA ASP A 217 1.59 27.39 8.39
C ASP A 217 1.08 25.95 8.62
N PHE A 218 0.63 25.63 9.83
CA PHE A 218 0.01 24.34 10.11
C PHE A 218 -1.34 24.21 9.37
N PRO A 219 -1.56 23.13 8.58
CA PRO A 219 -2.73 23.01 7.71
C PRO A 219 -3.98 22.60 8.50
N GLN A 220 -4.67 23.56 9.11
CA GLN A 220 -5.86 23.31 9.94
C GLN A 220 -6.95 22.49 9.26
N LYS A 221 -7.16 22.71 7.95
CA LYS A 221 -8.10 21.93 7.15
C LYS A 221 -7.83 20.42 7.25
N ARG A 222 -6.56 19.99 7.35
CA ARG A 222 -6.18 18.57 7.46
C ARG A 222 -6.66 17.96 8.77
N LEU A 223 -6.50 18.67 9.90
CA LEU A 223 -7.00 18.24 11.20
C LEU A 223 -8.52 18.04 11.15
N PHE A 224 -9.25 19.04 10.66
CA PHE A 224 -10.72 19.00 10.65
C PHE A 224 -11.33 18.05 9.62
N LEU A 225 -10.67 17.85 8.47
CA LEU A 225 -11.04 16.77 7.54
C LEU A 225 -10.90 15.40 8.21
N LYS A 226 -9.82 15.18 8.99
CA LYS A 226 -9.63 13.90 9.68
C LYS A 226 -10.70 13.68 10.75
N LEU A 227 -11.04 14.71 11.54
CA LEU A 227 -12.12 14.64 12.53
C LEU A 227 -13.48 14.38 11.89
N LYS A 228 -13.80 15.06 10.77
CA LYS A 228 -14.99 14.80 9.96
C LYS A 228 -15.06 13.33 9.52
N ASN A 229 -13.95 12.80 9.00
CA ASN A 229 -13.87 11.42 8.52
C ASN A 229 -13.96 10.38 9.65
N LEU A 230 -13.51 10.73 10.86
CA LEU A 230 -13.68 9.93 12.07
C LEU A 230 -15.08 10.05 12.68
N ARG A 231 -15.98 10.83 12.07
CA ARG A 231 -17.32 11.15 12.60
C ARG A 231 -17.29 11.74 14.01
N PHE A 232 -16.23 12.48 14.33
CA PHE A 232 -16.12 13.16 15.60
C PHE A 232 -17.23 14.19 15.74
N ASP A 233 -18.04 14.07 16.79
CA ASP A 233 -19.16 14.95 17.12
C ASP A 233 -18.92 15.77 18.41
N GLY A 234 -17.73 15.65 18.99
CA GLY A 234 -17.33 16.35 20.19
C GLY A 234 -17.05 17.84 20.00
N PRO A 235 -16.83 18.57 21.10
CA PRO A 235 -16.51 19.99 21.08
C PRO A 235 -15.11 20.26 20.53
N VAL A 236 -14.96 21.40 19.87
CA VAL A 236 -13.67 21.97 19.46
C VAL A 236 -13.44 23.27 20.22
N SER A 237 -12.23 23.49 20.72
CA SER A 237 -11.88 24.70 21.44
C SER A 237 -10.70 25.44 20.82
N LEU A 238 -10.74 26.77 20.84
CA LEU A 238 -9.65 27.64 20.45
C LEU A 238 -8.75 27.93 21.64
N GLN A 239 -7.48 27.57 21.52
CA GLN A 239 -6.44 27.94 22.47
C GLN A 239 -5.87 29.31 22.10
N CYS A 240 -5.97 30.26 23.02
CA CYS A 240 -5.58 31.65 22.77
C CYS A 240 -5.02 32.38 24.00
N TYR A 241 -4.55 31.65 25.00
CA TYR A 241 -3.82 32.26 26.11
C TYR A 241 -2.43 32.71 25.64
N GLY A 242 -1.96 33.85 26.14
CA GLY A 242 -0.63 34.35 25.83
C GLY A 242 -0.42 34.79 24.37
N VAL A 243 -1.49 34.91 23.56
CA VAL A 243 -1.39 35.42 22.19
C VAL A 243 -1.21 36.96 22.23
N PRO A 244 -0.12 37.51 21.68
CA PRO A 244 0.13 38.95 21.71
C PRO A 244 -0.95 39.78 21.00
N GLY A 245 -1.09 41.04 21.43
CA GLY A 245 -1.99 42.02 20.81
C GLY A 245 -3.40 42.05 21.41
N ASP A 246 -4.34 42.61 20.65
CA ASP A 246 -5.72 42.80 21.10
C ASP A 246 -6.51 41.48 21.10
N LYS A 247 -7.02 41.10 22.27
CA LYS A 247 -7.72 39.82 22.49
C LYS A 247 -8.99 39.70 21.65
N GLN A 248 -9.79 40.76 21.56
CA GLN A 248 -11.04 40.75 20.81
C GLN A 248 -10.75 40.59 19.31
N LYS A 249 -9.73 41.29 18.79
CA LYS A 249 -9.28 41.17 17.39
C LYS A 249 -8.74 39.77 17.10
N ASN A 250 -7.97 39.18 18.00
CA ASN A 250 -7.44 37.81 17.83
C ASN A 250 -8.56 36.77 17.79
N LEU A 251 -9.57 36.89 18.68
CA LEU A 251 -10.76 36.04 18.65
C LEU A 251 -11.60 36.25 17.39
N GLN A 252 -11.76 37.50 16.94
CA GLN A 252 -12.51 37.82 15.73
C GLN A 252 -11.85 37.22 14.49
N ARG A 253 -10.54 37.33 14.35
CA ARG A 253 -9.80 36.71 13.25
C ARG A 253 -9.90 35.19 13.29
N SER A 254 -9.78 34.61 14.48
CA SER A 254 -9.84 33.16 14.64
C SER A 254 -11.24 32.59 14.34
N ILE A 255 -12.32 33.26 14.74
CA ILE A 255 -13.68 32.79 14.41
C ILE A 255 -13.99 32.92 12.91
N ILE A 256 -13.44 33.93 12.23
CA ILE A 256 -13.54 34.06 10.76
C ILE A 256 -12.79 32.91 10.08
N ALA A 257 -11.56 32.62 10.50
CA ALA A 257 -10.78 31.51 9.98
C ALA A 257 -11.42 30.14 10.26
N TRP A 258 -12.01 29.98 11.44
CA TRP A 258 -12.78 28.80 11.82
C TRP A 258 -13.95 28.57 10.87
N ARG A 259 -14.80 29.59 10.67
CA ARG A 259 -15.95 29.51 9.76
C ARG A 259 -15.52 29.20 8.32
N LYS A 260 -14.45 29.83 7.85
CA LYS A 260 -13.87 29.53 6.53
C LYS A 260 -13.41 28.07 6.44
N THR A 261 -12.64 27.61 7.43
CA THR A 261 -12.12 26.24 7.47
C THR A 261 -13.25 25.22 7.52
N LEU A 262 -14.28 25.45 8.35
CA LEU A 262 -15.46 24.59 8.41
C LEU A 262 -16.27 24.62 7.12
N ALA A 263 -16.47 25.77 6.49
CA ALA A 263 -17.13 25.85 5.20
C ALA A 263 -16.36 25.07 4.13
N ASP A 264 -15.03 25.17 4.12
CA ASP A 264 -14.15 24.42 3.21
C ASP A 264 -14.20 22.91 3.50
N VAL A 265 -14.22 22.50 4.77
CA VAL A 265 -14.34 21.11 5.21
C VAL A 265 -15.73 20.55 4.92
N SER A 266 -16.78 21.37 5.01
CA SER A 266 -18.18 20.97 4.75
C SER A 266 -18.47 20.84 3.26
N ARG A 267 -17.91 21.76 2.43
CA ARG A 267 -17.98 21.72 0.96
C ARG A 267 -17.08 20.66 0.34
N SER A 268 -15.97 20.34 0.99
CA SER A 268 -15.24 19.11 0.67
C SER A 268 -16.20 17.96 0.93
N GLU A 269 -16.63 17.27 -0.13
CA GLU A 269 -17.45 16.07 -0.03
C GLU A 269 -16.92 15.23 1.13
N VAL A 270 -17.82 14.77 2.01
CA VAL A 270 -17.49 13.55 2.76
C VAL A 270 -17.02 12.62 1.65
N GLN A 271 -15.74 12.22 1.63
CA GLN A 271 -15.39 11.07 0.79
C GLN A 271 -16.27 9.97 1.34
N ALA A 272 -17.39 9.74 0.65
CA ALA A 272 -18.32 8.72 1.01
C ALA A 272 -17.47 7.46 1.04
N ILE A 273 -17.34 6.87 2.22
CA ILE A 273 -17.13 5.43 2.26
C ILE A 273 -18.40 4.92 1.57
N PRO A 274 -18.30 4.36 0.35
CA PRO A 274 -19.45 3.89 -0.39
C PRO A 274 -20.23 2.93 0.50
N ASP A 275 -21.54 3.04 0.41
CA ASP A 275 -22.51 2.35 1.25
C ASP A 275 -22.20 0.84 1.31
N SER A 276 -22.08 0.36 2.54
CA SER A 276 -21.57 -0.95 2.91
C SER A 276 -22.63 -2.02 2.76
N SER A 277 -22.90 -2.44 1.52
CA SER A 277 -23.36 -3.82 1.31
C SER A 277 -22.18 -4.77 1.02
N ALA A 278 -21.00 -4.23 0.66
CA ALA A 278 -19.76 -4.99 0.55
C ALA A 278 -18.58 -4.19 1.15
N LYS A 279 -17.79 -4.81 2.05
CA LYS A 279 -16.54 -4.25 2.54
C LYS A 279 -15.61 -3.97 1.33
N ARG A 280 -14.93 -2.82 1.31
CA ARG A 280 -13.86 -2.54 0.32
C ARG A 280 -12.77 -3.61 0.49
N PRO A 281 -12.38 -4.34 -0.56
CA PRO A 281 -11.41 -5.42 -0.41
C PRO A 281 -10.02 -4.85 -0.16
N ASN A 282 -9.21 -5.53 0.64
CA ASN A 282 -7.78 -5.31 0.68
C ASN A 282 -7.14 -5.91 -0.59
N VAL A 283 -5.89 -5.52 -0.87
CA VAL A 283 -5.06 -6.12 -1.89
C VAL A 283 -3.73 -6.55 -1.28
N LEU A 284 -3.40 -7.83 -1.40
CA LEU A 284 -2.06 -8.36 -1.18
C LEU A 284 -1.45 -8.65 -2.55
N PHE A 285 -0.45 -7.85 -2.92
CA PHE A 285 0.13 -7.84 -4.26
C PHE A 285 1.56 -8.42 -4.21
N ILE A 286 1.68 -9.70 -4.54
CA ILE A 286 2.91 -10.49 -4.39
C ILE A 286 3.65 -10.52 -5.73
N ALA A 287 4.85 -9.97 -5.75
CA ALA A 287 5.76 -10.00 -6.90
C ALA A 287 6.91 -10.98 -6.65
N VAL A 288 7.33 -11.70 -7.68
CA VAL A 288 8.49 -12.61 -7.63
C VAL A 288 9.40 -12.33 -8.83
N ASP A 289 10.67 -12.03 -8.57
CA ASP A 289 11.64 -11.60 -9.58
C ASP A 289 12.26 -12.76 -10.37
N ASP A 290 12.37 -12.65 -11.70
CA ASP A 290 12.95 -13.68 -12.60
C ASP A 290 12.22 -15.05 -12.54
N PHE A 291 10.90 -15.05 -12.41
CA PHE A 291 10.12 -16.24 -12.03
C PHE A 291 9.26 -16.74 -13.19
N ARG A 292 9.71 -17.81 -13.86
CA ARG A 292 8.97 -18.45 -14.95
C ARG A 292 7.89 -19.41 -14.44
N VAL A 293 7.02 -19.90 -15.33
CA VAL A 293 5.93 -20.86 -15.02
C VAL A 293 6.40 -22.28 -14.63
N GLN A 294 7.62 -22.42 -14.12
CA GLN A 294 8.16 -23.69 -13.62
C GLN A 294 7.64 -23.92 -12.19
N LEU A 295 6.36 -24.30 -12.08
CA LEU A 295 5.63 -24.46 -10.81
C LEU A 295 4.76 -25.71 -10.84
N GLY A 296 4.51 -26.32 -9.68
CA GLY A 296 3.63 -27.49 -9.57
C GLY A 296 2.23 -27.24 -10.14
N CYS A 297 1.62 -26.10 -9.82
CA CYS A 297 0.32 -25.70 -10.38
C CYS A 297 0.34 -25.38 -11.88
N TYR A 298 1.51 -25.20 -12.50
CA TYR A 298 1.68 -25.09 -13.95
C TYR A 298 2.12 -26.41 -14.61
N GLY A 299 2.22 -27.49 -13.83
CA GLY A 299 2.48 -28.84 -14.34
C GLY A 299 3.95 -29.27 -14.29
N ASP A 300 4.83 -28.52 -13.63
CA ASP A 300 6.21 -28.96 -13.45
C ASP A 300 6.29 -30.20 -12.53
N PRO A 301 7.00 -31.27 -12.94
CA PRO A 301 7.02 -32.52 -12.18
C PRO A 301 8.11 -32.59 -11.09
N VAL A 302 9.03 -31.63 -11.03
CA VAL A 302 10.21 -31.69 -10.15
C VAL A 302 10.14 -30.63 -9.05
N VAL A 303 9.83 -29.38 -9.40
CA VAL A 303 9.84 -28.23 -8.50
C VAL A 303 8.75 -28.36 -7.43
N GLN A 304 9.08 -28.01 -6.19
CA GLN A 304 8.18 -28.14 -5.05
C GLN A 304 7.64 -26.77 -4.63
N THR A 305 6.38 -26.50 -4.95
CA THR A 305 5.70 -25.22 -4.65
C THR A 305 4.35 -25.37 -3.94
N PRO A 306 4.29 -26.10 -2.80
CA PRO A 306 3.02 -26.44 -2.17
C PRO A 306 2.19 -25.22 -1.72
N ASN A 307 2.82 -24.08 -1.39
CA ASN A 307 2.09 -22.89 -0.93
C ASN A 307 1.49 -22.09 -2.09
N ILE A 308 2.23 -21.96 -3.18
CA ILE A 308 1.74 -21.36 -4.42
C ILE A 308 0.67 -22.25 -5.03
N ASP A 309 0.83 -23.58 -4.99
CA ASP A 309 -0.19 -24.53 -5.45
C ASP A 309 -1.47 -24.42 -4.61
N ARG A 310 -1.32 -24.25 -3.29
CA ARG A 310 -2.45 -23.94 -2.39
C ARG A 310 -3.11 -22.62 -2.75
N LEU A 311 -2.36 -21.57 -3.10
CA LEU A 311 -2.93 -20.32 -3.58
C LEU A 311 -3.66 -20.51 -4.91
N ALA A 312 -3.09 -21.25 -5.86
CA ALA A 312 -3.72 -21.58 -7.14
C ALA A 312 -5.05 -22.31 -6.94
N SER A 313 -5.14 -23.19 -5.93
CA SER A 313 -6.39 -23.88 -5.53
C SER A 313 -7.50 -22.98 -4.98
N ARG A 314 -7.31 -21.65 -4.98
CA ARG A 314 -8.39 -20.68 -4.71
C ARG A 314 -8.34 -19.48 -5.64
N SER A 315 -7.56 -19.57 -6.71
CA SER A 315 -7.34 -18.49 -7.68
C SER A 315 -8.02 -18.80 -9.01
N MET A 316 -8.13 -17.77 -9.85
CA MET A 316 -8.01 -17.93 -11.30
C MET A 316 -6.52 -18.06 -11.63
N LEU A 317 -6.13 -19.15 -12.27
CA LEU A 317 -4.78 -19.35 -12.83
C LEU A 317 -4.80 -18.99 -14.32
N PHE A 318 -3.92 -18.09 -14.72
CA PHE A 318 -3.79 -17.65 -16.11
C PHE A 318 -2.64 -18.41 -16.77
N GLU A 319 -2.94 -19.30 -17.70
CA GLU A 319 -1.93 -20.14 -18.37
C GLU A 319 -1.12 -19.38 -19.43
N ARG A 320 -1.53 -18.15 -19.76
CA ARG A 320 -1.01 -17.36 -20.88
C ARG A 320 -0.95 -15.87 -20.52
N ALA A 321 -0.15 -15.55 -19.50
CA ALA A 321 0.11 -14.19 -19.05
C ALA A 321 1.50 -13.68 -19.49
N TYR A 322 1.57 -12.47 -20.04
CA TYR A 322 2.80 -11.95 -20.66
C TYR A 322 3.24 -10.60 -20.13
N CYS A 323 4.54 -10.47 -19.86
CA CYS A 323 5.18 -9.20 -19.55
C CYS A 323 5.36 -8.34 -20.82
N GLN A 324 5.46 -7.03 -20.62
CA GLN A 324 5.57 -6.08 -21.74
C GLN A 324 7.00 -5.95 -22.25
N GLN A 325 8.00 -6.24 -21.41
CA GLN A 325 9.41 -6.35 -21.81
C GLN A 325 10.16 -7.23 -20.80
N ALA A 326 10.92 -8.21 -21.26
CA ALA A 326 11.65 -9.16 -20.40
C ALA A 326 12.91 -8.56 -19.74
N LEU A 327 12.71 -7.51 -18.94
CA LEU A 327 13.71 -6.81 -18.16
C LEU A 327 13.03 -6.12 -16.97
N CYS A 328 13.63 -6.20 -15.77
CA CYS A 328 12.96 -5.83 -14.53
C CYS A 328 12.29 -4.44 -14.55
N ASN A 329 13.04 -3.37 -14.86
CA ASN A 329 12.50 -2.01 -14.73
C ASN A 329 11.38 -1.70 -15.73
N PRO A 330 11.53 -1.93 -17.06
CA PRO A 330 10.45 -1.69 -18.01
C PRO A 330 9.19 -2.50 -17.71
N SER A 331 9.34 -3.78 -17.32
CA SER A 331 8.18 -4.59 -16.94
C SER A 331 7.47 -4.06 -15.70
N ARG A 332 8.20 -3.90 -14.59
CA ARG A 332 7.64 -3.44 -13.30
C ARG A 332 6.99 -2.08 -13.43
N THR A 333 7.65 -1.16 -14.14
CA THR A 333 7.08 0.17 -14.43
C THR A 333 5.80 0.06 -15.26
N SER A 334 5.79 -0.81 -16.28
CA SER A 334 4.60 -1.00 -17.11
C SER A 334 3.38 -1.42 -16.28
N ILE A 335 3.58 -2.32 -15.32
CA ILE A 335 2.52 -2.80 -14.43
C ILE A 335 2.10 -1.70 -13.46
N MET A 336 3.06 -1.05 -12.81
CA MET A 336 2.78 -0.05 -11.78
C MET A 336 2.11 1.20 -12.36
N THR A 337 2.26 1.45 -13.65
CA THR A 337 1.67 2.62 -14.33
C THR A 337 0.51 2.27 -15.25
N GLY A 338 0.36 0.99 -15.61
CA GLY A 338 -0.64 0.50 -16.55
C GLY A 338 -0.40 1.00 -17.97
N ARG A 339 0.86 1.26 -18.34
CA ARG A 339 1.28 1.77 -19.65
C ARG A 339 2.38 0.92 -20.27
N TYR A 340 2.45 0.80 -21.59
CA TYR A 340 3.52 0.06 -22.26
C TYR A 340 4.89 0.77 -22.14
N PRO A 341 6.02 0.04 -22.27
CA PRO A 341 7.37 0.63 -22.28
C PRO A 341 7.53 1.80 -23.26
N ASP A 342 6.98 1.69 -24.48
CA ASP A 342 6.98 2.78 -25.47
C ASP A 342 6.17 4.00 -25.04
N SER A 343 5.00 3.80 -24.43
CA SER A 343 4.15 4.86 -23.90
C SER A 343 4.86 5.67 -22.82
N LEU A 344 5.75 5.01 -22.08
CA LEU A 344 6.52 5.56 -20.97
C LEU A 344 7.89 6.12 -21.39
N GLY A 345 8.44 5.65 -22.51
CA GLY A 345 9.83 5.90 -22.88
C GLY A 345 10.85 5.22 -21.95
N VAL A 346 10.49 4.07 -21.36
CA VAL A 346 11.32 3.34 -20.38
C VAL A 346 11.64 1.94 -20.91
N TRP A 347 12.86 1.74 -21.41
CA TRP A 347 13.32 0.46 -21.99
C TRP A 347 14.58 -0.12 -21.34
N ASP A 348 15.12 0.53 -20.30
CA ASP A 348 16.34 0.12 -19.61
C ASP A 348 16.15 0.04 -18.09
N LEU A 349 17.20 -0.35 -17.37
CA LEU A 349 17.24 -0.41 -15.92
C LEU A 349 17.35 0.98 -15.23
N PRO A 350 18.22 1.91 -15.68
CA PRO A 350 18.47 3.15 -14.93
C PRO A 350 17.36 4.20 -15.00
N THR A 351 16.55 4.22 -16.05
CA THR A 351 15.58 5.29 -16.27
C THR A 351 14.37 5.13 -15.36
N HIS A 352 14.13 6.10 -14.48
CA HIS A 352 12.91 6.13 -13.68
C HIS A 352 11.80 6.86 -14.43
N PHE A 353 10.59 6.29 -14.52
CA PHE A 353 9.48 6.86 -15.31
C PHE A 353 9.09 8.30 -14.90
N ARG A 354 9.25 8.66 -13.63
CA ARG A 354 9.03 10.04 -13.13
C ARG A 354 10.01 11.08 -13.71
N GLU A 355 11.14 10.65 -14.26
CA GLU A 355 12.05 11.57 -14.97
C GLU A 355 11.43 12.04 -16.30
N ILE A 356 10.53 11.24 -16.87
CA ILE A 356 9.84 11.51 -18.13
C ILE A 356 8.45 12.12 -17.86
N GLU A 357 7.67 11.48 -16.97
CA GLU A 357 6.33 11.93 -16.58
C GLU A 357 6.19 12.03 -15.05
N PRO A 358 6.59 13.17 -14.44
CA PRO A 358 6.62 13.32 -12.98
C PRO A 358 5.28 13.10 -12.27
N ASN A 359 4.16 13.37 -12.95
CA ASN A 359 2.83 13.34 -12.35
C ASN A 359 2.01 12.07 -12.66
N LEU A 360 2.61 11.09 -13.35
CA LEU A 360 1.94 9.85 -13.76
C LEU A 360 1.39 9.09 -12.55
N VAL A 361 0.09 8.78 -12.50
CA VAL A 361 -0.50 8.15 -11.31
C VAL A 361 -0.29 6.64 -11.36
N THR A 362 0.50 6.11 -10.42
CA THR A 362 0.75 4.67 -10.32
C THR A 362 -0.40 3.95 -9.62
N LEU A 363 -0.48 2.63 -9.80
CA LEU A 363 -1.43 1.73 -9.14
C LEU A 363 -1.46 1.94 -7.61
N PRO A 364 -0.35 1.79 -6.86
CA PRO A 364 -0.36 2.05 -5.43
C PRO A 364 -0.68 3.51 -5.08
N GLU A 365 -0.25 4.48 -5.88
CA GLU A 365 -0.61 5.88 -5.65
C GLU A 365 -2.12 6.11 -5.78
N HIS A 366 -2.77 5.49 -6.77
CA HIS A 366 -4.21 5.56 -6.95
C HIS A 366 -4.94 4.99 -5.74
N PHE A 367 -4.58 3.79 -5.29
CA PHE A 367 -5.15 3.20 -4.07
C PHE A 367 -4.97 4.11 -2.84
N LYS A 368 -3.76 4.68 -2.68
CA LYS A 368 -3.48 5.66 -1.61
C LYS A 368 -4.41 6.88 -1.67
N ARG A 369 -4.62 7.44 -2.87
CA ARG A 369 -5.54 8.59 -3.09
C ARG A 369 -6.99 8.25 -2.73
N GLN A 370 -7.38 6.97 -2.79
CA GLN A 370 -8.71 6.47 -2.39
C GLN A 370 -8.82 6.07 -0.91
N GLY A 371 -7.80 6.37 -0.10
CA GLY A 371 -7.79 6.17 1.35
C GLY A 371 -7.30 4.79 1.79
N TYR A 372 -6.67 4.02 0.92
CA TYR A 372 -6.01 2.77 1.32
C TYR A 372 -4.69 3.06 2.02
N PHE A 373 -4.37 2.21 3.00
CA PHE A 373 -3.00 2.08 3.46
C PHE A 373 -2.15 1.45 2.35
N THR A 374 -1.06 2.09 1.94
CA THR A 374 -0.18 1.53 0.90
C THR A 374 1.26 1.42 1.39
N ARG A 375 1.85 0.24 1.25
CA ARG A 375 3.23 -0.04 1.66
C ARG A 375 3.87 -1.06 0.74
N ASP A 376 5.15 -0.85 0.48
CA ASP A 376 6.02 -1.78 -0.21
C ASP A 376 6.99 -2.44 0.78
N ILE A 377 7.12 -3.75 0.68
CA ILE A 377 8.09 -4.58 1.39
C ILE A 377 8.78 -5.48 0.35
N GLY A 378 10.02 -5.15 0.00
CA GLY A 378 10.82 -5.87 -0.99
C GLY A 378 10.87 -5.17 -2.35
N LYS A 379 11.10 -5.92 -3.43
CA LYS A 379 11.28 -5.39 -4.79
C LYS A 379 9.94 -5.31 -5.53
N ILE A 380 9.31 -4.14 -5.55
CA ILE A 380 8.13 -3.86 -6.39
C ILE A 380 8.52 -3.05 -7.61
N TYR A 381 9.09 -1.85 -7.42
CA TYR A 381 9.82 -1.16 -8.48
C TYR A 381 11.22 -1.75 -8.65
N HIS A 382 11.96 -1.28 -9.66
CA HIS A 382 13.36 -1.66 -9.79
C HIS A 382 14.19 -1.10 -8.63
N ASN A 383 15.05 -1.95 -8.08
CA ASN A 383 15.71 -1.74 -6.78
C ASN A 383 17.15 -1.20 -6.87
N TYR A 384 17.62 -0.84 -8.07
CA TYR A 384 19.03 -0.55 -8.27
C TYR A 384 19.30 0.47 -9.40
N ARG A 385 20.26 1.39 -9.17
CA ARG A 385 20.82 2.31 -10.18
C ARG A 385 19.83 3.27 -10.86
N GLN A 386 18.72 3.59 -10.21
CA GLN A 386 17.83 4.67 -10.64
C GLN A 386 18.16 5.97 -9.90
N LYS A 387 17.75 7.12 -10.45
CA LYS A 387 17.90 8.42 -9.77
C LYS A 387 16.88 8.65 -8.66
N ILE A 388 15.75 7.96 -8.74
CA ILE A 388 14.66 8.01 -7.77
C ILE A 388 14.50 6.59 -7.23
N ASP A 389 14.71 6.44 -5.93
CA ASP A 389 14.61 5.15 -5.25
C ASP A 389 13.14 4.81 -4.96
N ASN A 390 12.64 3.75 -5.59
CA ASN A 390 11.37 3.06 -5.27
C ASN A 390 10.09 3.93 -5.25
N ASP A 391 10.06 5.02 -6.02
CA ASP A 391 8.93 5.95 -6.16
C ASP A 391 8.17 6.28 -4.85
N PRO A 392 8.75 7.07 -3.91
CA PRO A 392 8.15 7.31 -2.59
C PRO A 392 6.77 7.98 -2.66
N GLN A 393 6.46 8.63 -3.78
CA GLN A 393 5.13 9.21 -4.06
C GLN A 393 4.03 8.14 -4.15
N SER A 394 4.34 6.88 -4.44
CA SER A 394 3.37 5.78 -4.50
C SER A 394 2.86 5.35 -3.12
N TRP A 395 3.70 5.46 -2.09
CA TRP A 395 3.49 4.77 -0.82
C TRP A 395 3.04 5.73 0.29
N LEU A 396 2.35 5.20 1.30
CA LEU A 396 1.93 5.97 2.48
C LEU A 396 3.02 5.98 3.57
N THR A 397 3.80 4.91 3.64
CA THR A 397 4.93 4.74 4.55
C THR A 397 6.20 4.42 3.76
N PRO A 398 7.40 4.67 4.33
CA PRO A 398 8.64 4.22 3.71
C PRO A 398 8.63 2.73 3.41
N SER A 399 9.16 2.39 2.24
CA SER A 399 9.38 1.01 1.81
C SER A 399 10.51 0.36 2.62
N MET A 400 10.54 -0.97 2.63
CA MET A 400 11.56 -1.76 3.33
C MET A 400 12.14 -2.83 2.41
N TYR A 401 13.44 -3.09 2.50
CA TYR A 401 14.13 -4.15 1.72
C TYR A 401 14.00 -3.99 0.19
N ASP A 402 13.74 -2.77 -0.24
CA ASP A 402 13.37 -2.40 -1.59
C ASP A 402 14.54 -1.90 -2.44
N ILE A 403 15.67 -1.55 -1.83
CA ILE A 403 16.85 -1.03 -2.52
C ILE A 403 18.08 -1.91 -2.26
N GLY A 404 18.77 -2.26 -3.35
CA GLY A 404 20.06 -2.92 -3.33
C GLY A 404 20.29 -3.77 -4.58
N ALA A 405 21.50 -4.35 -4.68
CA ALA A 405 21.81 -5.26 -5.79
C ALA A 405 21.67 -6.72 -5.33
N HIS A 406 21.04 -7.58 -6.13
CA HIS A 406 20.85 -9.00 -5.82
C HIS A 406 22.14 -9.73 -5.43
N SER A 407 23.27 -9.35 -6.03
CA SER A 407 24.59 -9.92 -5.69
C SER A 407 25.09 -9.61 -4.28
N GLN A 408 24.40 -8.75 -3.53
CA GLN A 408 24.74 -8.33 -2.17
C GLN A 408 24.01 -9.13 -1.09
N ASP A 409 22.97 -9.89 -1.47
CA ASP A 409 22.22 -10.78 -0.57
C ASP A 409 23.03 -12.07 -0.33
N TRP A 410 24.03 -11.99 0.56
CA TRP A 410 24.95 -13.09 0.83
C TRP A 410 25.11 -13.30 2.32
N TYR A 411 24.98 -14.54 2.79
CA TYR A 411 25.19 -14.85 4.19
C TYR A 411 26.70 -14.89 4.53
N VAL A 412 27.08 -14.16 5.58
CA VAL A 412 28.45 -14.16 6.13
C VAL A 412 28.40 -14.60 7.59
N ALA A 413 29.01 -15.74 7.88
CA ALA A 413 29.01 -16.33 9.22
C ALA A 413 29.55 -15.36 10.29
N GLY A 414 28.84 -15.27 11.42
CA GLY A 414 29.23 -14.42 12.54
C GLY A 414 29.00 -12.91 12.34
N LYS A 415 28.39 -12.49 11.23
CA LYS A 415 28.04 -11.09 10.97
C LYS A 415 26.52 -10.90 10.98
N PRO A 416 26.01 -9.72 11.40
CA PRO A 416 24.62 -9.38 11.18
C PRO A 416 24.34 -9.32 9.68
N PHE A 417 23.08 -9.53 9.31
CA PHE A 417 22.66 -9.37 7.93
C PHE A 417 22.82 -7.91 7.49
N GLU A 418 23.52 -7.72 6.39
CA GLU A 418 23.59 -6.48 5.65
C GLU A 418 23.66 -6.83 4.16
N LEU A 419 23.09 -5.99 3.30
CA LEU A 419 23.40 -6.07 1.87
C LEU A 419 24.86 -5.63 1.68
N HIS A 420 25.75 -6.60 1.54
CA HIS A 420 27.18 -6.36 1.52
C HIS A 420 27.58 -5.70 0.21
N LYS A 421 28.15 -4.48 0.27
CA LYS A 421 28.67 -3.75 -0.90
C LYS A 421 30.00 -4.34 -1.41
N VAL A 422 30.00 -5.65 -1.70
CA VAL A 422 31.15 -6.42 -2.17
C VAL A 422 31.03 -6.71 -3.67
N PRO A 423 32.14 -7.04 -4.36
CA PRO A 423 32.10 -7.52 -5.74
C PRO A 423 31.18 -8.73 -5.89
N LYS A 424 30.64 -8.91 -7.09
CA LYS A 424 29.78 -10.06 -7.44
C LYS A 424 30.53 -11.37 -7.17
N GLY A 425 29.96 -12.20 -6.31
CA GLY A 425 30.51 -13.50 -5.92
C GLY A 425 30.16 -14.63 -6.88
N PRO A 426 30.04 -15.87 -6.39
CA PRO A 426 29.58 -17.00 -7.20
C PRO A 426 28.05 -16.93 -7.44
N SER A 427 27.57 -17.74 -8.37
CA SER A 427 26.20 -17.74 -8.88
C SER A 427 25.14 -18.28 -7.92
N PHE A 428 25.53 -18.84 -6.78
CA PHE A 428 24.64 -19.44 -5.79
C PHE A 428 25.30 -19.52 -4.40
N GLN A 429 24.48 -19.68 -3.35
CA GLN A 429 24.92 -19.97 -2.00
C GLN A 429 23.99 -21.02 -1.37
N ARG A 430 24.60 -22.05 -0.77
CA ARG A 430 23.92 -23.13 -0.05
C ARG A 430 24.51 -23.28 1.34
N VAL A 431 23.90 -22.63 2.33
CA VAL A 431 24.36 -22.68 3.73
C VAL A 431 23.21 -23.13 4.64
N ASP A 432 23.52 -23.92 5.66
CA ASP A 432 22.55 -24.36 6.65
C ASP A 432 22.28 -23.24 7.67
N VAL A 433 21.27 -22.43 7.39
CA VAL A 433 20.89 -21.23 8.12
C VAL A 433 19.37 -21.07 8.13
N PRO A 434 18.80 -20.28 9.06
CA PRO A 434 17.39 -19.90 9.00
C PRO A 434 17.07 -19.09 7.73
N ASP A 435 15.79 -18.99 7.40
CA ASP A 435 15.30 -18.27 6.21
C ASP A 435 15.72 -16.80 6.22
N GLU A 436 15.67 -16.18 7.38
CA GLU A 436 15.99 -14.78 7.61
C GLU A 436 17.50 -14.49 7.51
N ALA A 437 18.34 -15.50 7.24
CA ALA A 437 19.72 -15.27 6.83
C ALA A 437 19.83 -14.64 5.44
N TYR A 438 18.78 -14.78 4.62
CA TYR A 438 18.64 -14.15 3.30
C TYR A 438 17.51 -13.13 3.29
N LEU A 439 17.51 -12.25 2.28
CA LEU A 439 16.59 -11.11 2.22
C LEU A 439 15.11 -11.53 2.16
N ASP A 440 14.76 -12.56 1.40
CA ASP A 440 13.35 -12.96 1.23
C ASP A 440 12.70 -13.50 2.51
N GLY A 441 13.48 -14.15 3.39
CA GLY A 441 12.99 -14.52 4.73
C GLY A 441 12.66 -13.29 5.57
N ARG A 442 13.41 -12.20 5.41
CA ARG A 442 13.18 -10.92 6.11
C ARG A 442 12.00 -10.15 5.53
N ILE A 443 11.85 -10.17 4.21
CA ILE A 443 10.69 -9.61 3.50
C ILE A 443 9.42 -10.28 4.01
N ALA A 444 9.37 -11.61 4.05
CA ALA A 444 8.23 -12.34 4.61
C ALA A 444 7.98 -11.99 6.08
N ALA A 445 9.02 -11.95 6.91
CA ALA A 445 8.88 -11.59 8.33
C ALA A 445 8.30 -10.17 8.53
N GLU A 446 8.68 -9.21 7.70
CA GLU A 446 8.13 -7.84 7.75
C GLU A 446 6.69 -7.78 7.22
N ALA A 447 6.37 -8.49 6.14
CA ALA A 447 5.00 -8.60 5.64
C ALA A 447 4.06 -9.24 6.68
N VAL A 448 4.50 -10.27 7.39
CA VAL A 448 3.76 -10.90 8.49
C VAL A 448 3.47 -9.90 9.62
N LYS A 449 4.45 -9.07 10.00
CA LYS A 449 4.23 -8.01 11.01
C LYS A 449 3.23 -6.97 10.53
N GLU A 450 3.34 -6.56 9.26
CA GLU A 450 2.46 -5.56 8.69
C GLU A 450 1.02 -6.05 8.59
N LEU A 451 0.79 -7.30 8.20
CA LEU A 451 -0.54 -7.91 8.17
C LEU A 451 -1.19 -7.96 9.56
N LYS A 452 -0.43 -8.33 10.60
CA LYS A 452 -0.91 -8.26 11.99
C LYS A 452 -1.33 -6.85 12.38
N ARG A 453 -0.52 -5.84 12.02
CA ARG A 453 -0.83 -4.43 12.28
C ARG A 453 -2.09 -3.97 11.55
N GLN A 454 -2.30 -4.40 10.30
CA GLN A 454 -3.52 -4.06 9.56
C GLN A 454 -4.77 -4.72 10.15
N ALA A 455 -4.64 -5.90 10.75
CA ALA A 455 -5.72 -6.56 11.47
C ALA A 455 -6.22 -5.69 12.65
N ASP A 456 -5.32 -5.02 13.36
CA ASP A 456 -5.72 -4.13 14.47
C ASP A 456 -6.36 -2.82 13.97
N LEU A 457 -5.89 -2.29 12.84
CA LEU A 457 -6.35 -1.00 12.30
C LEU A 457 -7.67 -1.08 11.54
N GLN A 458 -8.04 -2.25 11.02
CA GLN A 458 -9.29 -2.49 10.28
C GLN A 458 -9.55 -1.49 9.13
N GLN A 459 -8.48 -0.96 8.54
CA GLN A 459 -8.54 -0.08 7.36
C GLN A 459 -8.21 -0.88 6.09
N PRO A 460 -8.76 -0.50 4.92
CA PRO A 460 -8.40 -1.14 3.66
C PRO A 460 -6.93 -0.89 3.32
N PHE A 461 -6.24 -1.93 2.84
CA PHE A 461 -4.81 -1.84 2.48
C PHE A 461 -4.50 -2.35 1.07
N PHE A 462 -3.45 -1.79 0.48
CA PHE A 462 -2.71 -2.32 -0.65
C PHE A 462 -1.29 -2.61 -0.15
N LEU A 463 -1.01 -3.87 0.13
CA LEU A 463 0.27 -4.34 0.63
C LEU A 463 1.00 -5.02 -0.51
N ALA A 464 2.08 -4.40 -0.97
CA ALA A 464 2.93 -4.95 -2.02
C ALA A 464 4.11 -5.67 -1.39
N VAL A 465 4.30 -6.95 -1.73
CA VAL A 465 5.36 -7.80 -1.18
C VAL A 465 6.19 -8.35 -2.34
N GLY A 466 7.42 -7.87 -2.48
CA GLY A 466 8.27 -8.18 -3.63
C GLY A 466 9.46 -9.05 -3.29
N PHE A 467 9.41 -10.33 -3.63
CA PHE A 467 10.52 -11.26 -3.40
C PHE A 467 11.59 -11.16 -4.49
N TRP A 468 12.85 -11.31 -4.07
CA TRP A 468 14.04 -11.16 -4.91
C TRP A 468 14.46 -12.47 -5.57
N LYS A 469 14.19 -13.62 -4.97
CA LYS A 469 14.42 -14.91 -5.59
C LYS A 469 13.28 -15.25 -6.57
N PRO A 470 13.53 -16.03 -7.62
CA PRO A 470 14.80 -16.72 -7.92
C PRO A 470 15.85 -15.92 -8.72
N HIS A 471 15.78 -14.58 -8.83
CA HIS A 471 16.86 -13.80 -9.48
C HIS A 471 18.24 -14.19 -8.94
N LEU A 472 19.24 -14.29 -9.83
CA LEU A 472 20.62 -14.60 -9.46
C LEU A 472 21.21 -13.60 -8.43
N PRO A 473 22.11 -14.01 -7.53
CA PRO A 473 22.57 -15.37 -7.33
C PRO A 473 21.49 -16.22 -6.66
N PHE A 474 21.50 -17.52 -6.97
CA PHE A 474 20.57 -18.51 -6.42
C PHE A 474 20.95 -18.83 -4.98
N ASN A 475 20.74 -17.87 -4.10
CA ASN A 475 21.06 -17.97 -2.69
C ASN A 475 19.82 -18.43 -1.93
N ALA A 476 19.90 -19.62 -1.33
CA ALA A 476 18.81 -20.18 -0.55
C ALA A 476 19.37 -21.06 0.58
N PRO A 477 18.68 -21.13 1.74
CA PRO A 477 19.06 -22.04 2.81
C PRO A 477 19.17 -23.50 2.36
N LYS A 478 20.15 -24.23 2.91
CA LYS A 478 20.48 -25.62 2.54
C LYS A 478 19.26 -26.54 2.51
N LYS A 479 18.33 -26.38 3.47
CA LYS A 479 17.10 -27.18 3.55
C LYS A 479 16.25 -27.17 2.26
N TYR A 480 16.31 -26.11 1.44
CA TYR A 480 15.58 -26.06 0.16
C TYR A 480 16.33 -26.74 -0.98
N TRP A 481 17.66 -26.72 -0.93
CA TRP A 481 18.49 -27.49 -1.86
C TRP A 481 18.33 -28.99 -1.62
N ASP A 482 18.28 -29.39 -0.35
CA ASP A 482 18.16 -30.79 0.06
C ASP A 482 16.81 -31.43 -0.30
N GLN A 483 15.83 -30.64 -0.76
CA GLN A 483 14.55 -31.17 -1.28
C GLN A 483 14.70 -31.87 -2.63
N TYR A 484 15.82 -31.64 -3.31
CA TYR A 484 16.03 -32.08 -4.69
C TYR A 484 17.21 -33.03 -4.79
N ASP A 485 16.95 -34.15 -5.45
CA ASP A 485 17.98 -35.07 -5.90
C ASP A 485 18.59 -34.55 -7.23
N PRO A 486 19.91 -34.28 -7.30
CA PRO A 486 20.57 -33.87 -8.53
C PRO A 486 20.39 -34.85 -9.70
N GLU A 487 20.24 -36.15 -9.44
CA GLU A 487 20.02 -37.15 -10.50
C GLU A 487 18.62 -37.00 -11.11
N VAL A 488 17.62 -36.71 -10.27
CA VAL A 488 16.26 -36.41 -10.73
C VAL A 488 16.25 -35.13 -11.57
N ILE A 489 16.92 -34.06 -11.12
CA ILE A 489 17.06 -32.82 -11.90
C ILE A 489 17.72 -33.13 -13.25
N ALA A 490 18.86 -33.82 -13.25
CA ALA A 490 19.60 -34.15 -14.46
C ALA A 490 18.75 -34.92 -15.48
N SER A 491 17.91 -35.85 -15.01
CA SER A 491 17.00 -36.62 -15.88
C SER A 491 15.84 -35.81 -16.48
N HIS A 492 15.55 -34.62 -15.94
CA HIS A 492 14.48 -33.73 -16.39
C HIS A 492 15.00 -32.45 -17.07
N LEU A 493 16.32 -32.29 -17.24
CA LEU A 493 16.86 -31.15 -17.97
C LEU A 493 16.34 -31.19 -19.42
N PRO A 494 15.69 -30.12 -19.90
CA PRO A 494 15.20 -30.10 -21.26
C PRO A 494 16.39 -30.15 -22.25
N PRO A 495 16.23 -30.77 -23.42
CA PRO A 495 17.17 -30.59 -24.51
C PRO A 495 17.32 -29.09 -24.82
N GLN A 496 18.54 -28.62 -25.06
CA GLN A 496 18.84 -27.21 -25.27
C GLN A 496 19.33 -26.91 -26.71
N PRO A 497 18.56 -27.21 -27.78
CA PRO A 497 18.97 -26.82 -29.11
C PRO A 497 18.96 -25.29 -29.26
N ILE A 498 19.92 -24.76 -30.02
CA ILE A 498 20.06 -23.31 -30.28
C ILE A 498 18.85 -22.74 -31.06
N GLY A 499 18.15 -23.60 -31.81
CA GLY A 499 17.16 -23.20 -32.81
C GLY A 499 17.78 -22.43 -33.98
N ASP A 500 16.96 -22.00 -34.93
CA ASP A 500 17.37 -21.24 -36.12
C ASP A 500 16.92 -19.77 -36.08
N ALA A 501 16.62 -19.25 -34.88
CA ALA A 501 16.38 -17.83 -34.62
C ALA A 501 17.53 -16.95 -35.19
N PRO A 502 17.23 -15.74 -35.71
CA PRO A 502 18.25 -14.82 -36.18
C PRO A 502 19.15 -14.38 -35.02
N GLU A 503 20.41 -14.06 -35.30
CA GLU A 503 21.40 -13.71 -34.25
C GLU A 503 20.96 -12.51 -33.39
N ILE A 504 20.24 -11.56 -34.00
CA ILE A 504 19.70 -10.39 -33.30
C ILE A 504 18.70 -10.78 -32.19
N ALA A 505 18.08 -11.96 -32.23
CA ALA A 505 17.20 -12.44 -31.18
C ALA A 505 17.96 -12.89 -29.92
N ARG A 506 19.24 -13.21 -30.03
CA ARG A 506 20.08 -13.75 -28.94
C ARG A 506 20.82 -12.66 -28.18
N HIS A 507 21.44 -13.05 -27.06
CA HIS A 507 22.35 -12.22 -26.27
C HIS A 507 23.52 -13.06 -25.71
N ASP A 508 24.47 -12.41 -25.03
CA ASP A 508 25.76 -12.98 -24.63
C ASP A 508 25.79 -13.61 -23.22
N ASN A 509 24.63 -13.82 -22.59
CA ASN A 509 24.50 -14.22 -21.18
C ASN A 509 25.27 -13.32 -20.19
N ARG A 510 25.46 -12.01 -20.49
CA ARG A 510 26.26 -11.07 -19.68
C ARG A 510 25.98 -11.10 -18.19
N GLU A 511 24.71 -11.21 -17.80
CA GLU A 511 24.32 -11.23 -16.40
C GLU A 511 24.90 -12.46 -15.67
N LEU A 512 24.62 -13.66 -16.20
CA LEU A 512 25.12 -14.93 -15.68
C LEU A 512 26.65 -14.95 -15.67
N ARG A 513 27.28 -14.57 -16.79
CA ARG A 513 28.75 -14.56 -16.92
C ARG A 513 29.45 -13.54 -16.03
N GLY A 514 28.70 -12.66 -15.36
CA GLY A 514 29.21 -11.77 -14.34
C GLY A 514 29.66 -12.48 -13.06
N TYR A 515 29.15 -13.67 -12.74
CA TYR A 515 29.52 -14.42 -11.53
C TYR A 515 30.92 -15.05 -11.63
N THR A 516 31.56 -15.33 -10.49
CA THR A 516 32.98 -15.74 -10.43
C THR A 516 33.23 -17.21 -10.73
N ASP A 517 32.22 -18.06 -10.60
CA ASP A 517 32.27 -19.51 -10.76
C ASP A 517 31.83 -19.98 -12.16
N LEU A 518 31.65 -19.05 -13.10
CA LEU A 518 31.15 -19.31 -14.44
C LEU A 518 32.12 -18.82 -15.53
N PRO A 519 32.20 -19.53 -16.66
CA PRO A 519 33.09 -19.14 -17.75
C PRO A 519 32.63 -17.84 -18.40
N LYS A 520 33.60 -16.98 -18.74
CA LYS A 520 33.33 -15.67 -19.35
C LYS A 520 32.91 -15.76 -20.82
N GLN A 521 33.15 -16.88 -21.49
CA GLN A 521 32.80 -17.17 -22.87
C GLN A 521 32.59 -18.68 -23.07
N GLY A 522 32.05 -19.10 -24.21
CA GLY A 522 31.84 -20.51 -24.54
C GLY A 522 30.66 -21.16 -23.81
N GLU A 523 30.49 -22.46 -24.01
CA GLU A 523 29.40 -23.24 -23.43
C GLU A 523 29.47 -23.27 -21.89
N ILE A 524 28.30 -23.40 -21.25
CA ILE A 524 28.21 -23.63 -19.80
C ILE A 524 28.48 -25.12 -19.54
N PRO A 525 29.50 -25.48 -18.74
CA PRO A 525 29.82 -26.87 -18.43
C PRO A 525 28.64 -27.62 -17.82
N ALA A 526 28.54 -28.93 -18.08
CA ALA A 526 27.41 -29.74 -17.63
C ALA A 526 27.20 -29.72 -16.11
N ASP A 527 28.29 -29.70 -15.31
CA ASP A 527 28.20 -29.60 -13.86
C ASP A 527 27.68 -28.23 -13.40
N ALA A 528 28.07 -27.15 -14.09
CA ALA A 528 27.57 -25.80 -13.83
C ALA A 528 26.09 -25.68 -14.25
N ASN A 529 25.70 -26.26 -15.39
CA ASN A 529 24.32 -26.30 -15.86
C ASN A 529 23.39 -26.98 -14.84
N LEU A 530 23.77 -28.18 -14.38
CA LEU A 530 23.01 -28.90 -13.35
C LEU A 530 22.92 -28.11 -12.04
N ARG A 531 24.03 -27.52 -11.62
CA ARG A 531 24.09 -26.71 -10.38
C ARG A 531 23.23 -25.45 -10.45
N LEU A 532 23.16 -24.79 -11.61
CA LEU A 532 22.31 -23.63 -11.83
C LEU A 532 20.83 -24.00 -11.78
N HIS A 533 20.42 -25.11 -12.41
CA HIS A 533 19.05 -25.62 -12.29
C HIS A 533 18.69 -25.98 -10.85
N HIS A 534 19.57 -26.69 -10.14
CA HIS A 534 19.37 -27.01 -8.73
C HIS A 534 19.21 -25.76 -7.87
N GLY A 535 20.03 -24.74 -8.11
CA GLY A 535 19.92 -23.46 -7.43
C GLY A 535 18.62 -22.72 -7.73
N TYR A 536 18.19 -22.70 -8.99
CA TYR A 536 16.92 -22.09 -9.37
C TYR A 536 15.75 -22.79 -8.67
N TYR A 537 15.70 -24.13 -8.67
CA TYR A 537 14.64 -24.90 -7.98
C TYR A 537 14.66 -24.68 -6.47
N ALA A 538 15.84 -24.67 -5.84
CA ALA A 538 15.98 -24.36 -4.42
C ALA A 538 15.50 -22.94 -4.08
N ALA A 539 15.78 -21.96 -4.95
CA ALA A 539 15.34 -20.58 -4.79
C ALA A 539 13.81 -20.45 -4.96
N ILE A 540 13.21 -21.20 -5.89
CA ILE A 540 11.74 -21.31 -6.02
C ILE A 540 11.12 -21.89 -4.75
N SER A 541 11.59 -23.03 -4.25
CA SER A 541 11.08 -23.61 -2.99
C SER A 541 11.24 -22.66 -1.80
N PHE A 542 12.34 -21.92 -1.75
CA PHE A 542 12.58 -20.93 -0.71
C PHE A 542 11.53 -19.82 -0.75
N VAL A 543 11.26 -19.26 -1.94
CA VAL A 543 10.26 -18.20 -2.10
C VAL A 543 8.84 -18.71 -1.87
N ASP A 544 8.52 -19.94 -2.28
CA ASP A 544 7.25 -20.60 -2.01
C ASP A 544 6.97 -20.67 -0.50
N ALA A 545 7.95 -21.12 0.28
CA ALA A 545 7.83 -21.19 1.73
C ALA A 545 7.65 -19.79 2.37
N GLN A 546 8.27 -18.76 1.78
CA GLN A 546 8.14 -17.38 2.27
C GLN A 546 6.76 -16.80 1.95
N ILE A 547 6.23 -17.08 0.76
CA ILE A 547 4.84 -16.76 0.38
C ILE A 547 3.87 -17.48 1.31
N GLY A 548 4.11 -18.76 1.63
CA GLY A 548 3.33 -19.52 2.61
C GLY A 548 3.18 -18.80 3.95
N LYS A 549 4.29 -18.31 4.52
CA LYS A 549 4.26 -17.54 5.78
C LYS A 549 3.38 -16.28 5.69
N VAL A 550 3.42 -15.56 4.57
CA VAL A 550 2.61 -14.35 4.36
C VAL A 550 1.13 -14.71 4.22
N LEU A 551 0.80 -15.75 3.47
CA LEU A 551 -0.58 -16.25 3.31
C LEU A 551 -1.15 -16.76 4.64
N ASP A 552 -0.37 -17.50 5.41
CA ASP A 552 -0.77 -18.00 6.72
C ASP A 552 -1.02 -16.85 7.71
N ALA A 553 -0.20 -15.79 7.66
CA ALA A 553 -0.42 -14.60 8.47
C ALA A 553 -1.67 -13.83 8.05
N LEU A 554 -1.99 -13.76 6.76
CA LEU A 554 -3.22 -13.16 6.26
C LEU A 554 -4.46 -13.91 6.79
N GLU A 555 -4.41 -15.24 6.78
CA GLU A 555 -5.46 -16.12 7.30
C GLU A 555 -5.58 -16.01 8.83
N ALA A 556 -4.47 -16.11 9.56
CA ALA A 556 -4.44 -16.01 11.02
C ALA A 556 -4.90 -14.63 11.52
N ALA A 557 -4.69 -13.57 10.73
CA ALA A 557 -5.16 -12.22 11.01
C ALA A 557 -6.66 -12.02 10.74
N GLY A 558 -7.37 -13.02 10.19
CA GLY A 558 -8.78 -12.91 9.80
C GLY A 558 -9.02 -11.95 8.63
N LEU A 559 -7.98 -11.68 7.83
CA LEU A 559 -8.03 -10.73 6.71
C LEU A 559 -8.34 -11.41 5.37
N ALA A 560 -8.18 -12.73 5.28
CA ALA A 560 -8.28 -13.48 4.02
C ALA A 560 -9.62 -13.29 3.29
N ASP A 561 -10.75 -13.33 3.99
CA ASP A 561 -12.10 -13.25 3.40
C ASP A 561 -12.44 -11.91 2.74
N ASN A 562 -11.61 -10.88 2.97
CA ASN A 562 -11.76 -9.56 2.37
C ASN A 562 -10.51 -9.12 1.59
N THR A 563 -9.59 -10.03 1.24
CA THR A 563 -8.33 -9.66 0.58
C THR A 563 -8.20 -10.32 -0.78
N ILE A 564 -8.11 -9.51 -1.83
CA ILE A 564 -7.68 -9.96 -3.15
C ILE A 564 -6.18 -10.26 -3.06
N VAL A 565 -5.78 -11.49 -3.41
CA VAL A 565 -4.36 -11.87 -3.49
C VAL A 565 -3.98 -12.02 -4.95
N VAL A 566 -2.93 -11.31 -5.36
CA VAL A 566 -2.34 -11.44 -6.69
C VAL A 566 -0.92 -11.97 -6.53
N LEU A 567 -0.57 -13.02 -7.27
CA LEU A 567 0.82 -13.45 -7.46
C LEU A 567 1.19 -13.27 -8.92
N TRP A 568 2.30 -12.57 -9.17
CA TRP A 568 2.80 -12.29 -10.51
C TRP A 568 4.34 -12.30 -10.53
N SER A 569 4.91 -12.45 -11.72
CA SER A 569 6.34 -12.21 -11.97
C SER A 569 6.54 -11.09 -12.98
N ASP A 570 7.64 -10.34 -12.87
CA ASP A 570 7.96 -9.28 -13.81
C ASP A 570 8.36 -9.81 -15.18
N HIS A 571 9.01 -10.97 -15.25
CA HIS A 571 9.28 -11.66 -16.50
C HIS A 571 9.66 -13.12 -16.24
N GLY A 572 9.71 -13.92 -17.29
CA GLY A 572 10.16 -15.30 -17.24
C GLY A 572 11.68 -15.41 -17.12
N PHE A 573 12.22 -16.57 -17.48
CA PHE A 573 13.65 -16.87 -17.35
C PHE A 573 14.09 -18.07 -18.20
N GLN A 574 15.25 -17.94 -18.84
CA GLN A 574 15.97 -19.01 -19.52
C GLN A 574 16.98 -19.71 -18.60
N LEU A 575 16.96 -21.03 -18.63
CA LEU A 575 17.85 -21.95 -17.92
C LEU A 575 18.72 -22.75 -18.90
N GLY A 576 19.15 -22.13 -19.99
CA GLY A 576 20.00 -22.73 -21.02
C GLY A 576 19.28 -23.07 -22.32
N GLU A 577 17.95 -22.94 -22.39
CA GLU A 577 17.21 -23.02 -23.66
C GLU A 577 17.80 -22.02 -24.68
N HIS A 578 17.94 -22.42 -25.94
CA HIS A 578 18.68 -21.68 -26.99
C HIS A 578 20.15 -21.35 -26.67
N HIS A 579 20.77 -22.06 -25.71
CA HIS A 579 22.07 -21.71 -25.10
C HIS A 579 22.07 -20.37 -24.36
N LEU A 580 20.89 -19.84 -24.05
CA LEU A 580 20.70 -18.58 -23.37
C LEU A 580 20.36 -18.80 -21.90
N TRP A 581 20.79 -17.86 -21.08
CA TRP A 581 20.52 -17.85 -19.66
C TRP A 581 20.07 -16.47 -19.24
N CYS A 582 19.22 -16.43 -18.22
CA CYS A 582 18.62 -15.23 -17.69
C CYS A 582 17.41 -14.76 -18.48
N LYS A 583 17.46 -13.57 -19.05
CA LYS A 583 16.34 -12.91 -19.71
C LYS A 583 16.87 -12.01 -20.83
N THR A 584 16.05 -11.10 -21.31
CA THR A 584 16.33 -10.08 -22.35
C THR A 584 16.09 -10.50 -23.79
N THR A 585 15.21 -11.47 -24.02
CA THR A 585 14.72 -11.87 -25.35
C THR A 585 13.23 -11.60 -25.53
N ASN A 586 12.74 -11.86 -26.75
CA ASN A 586 11.31 -11.89 -27.06
C ASN A 586 10.77 -13.34 -27.13
N PHE A 587 11.57 -14.34 -26.76
CA PHE A 587 11.11 -15.72 -26.65
C PHE A 587 10.04 -15.85 -25.56
N ASP A 588 9.19 -16.85 -25.69
CA ASP A 588 8.08 -17.11 -24.79
C ASP A 588 8.57 -17.35 -23.36
N LEU A 589 9.68 -18.08 -23.17
CA LEU A 589 10.24 -18.36 -21.84
C LEU A 589 10.66 -17.11 -21.06
N ASP A 590 10.97 -16.02 -21.73
CA ASP A 590 11.30 -14.73 -21.11
C ASP A 590 10.07 -13.86 -20.92
N ALA A 591 9.06 -13.98 -21.80
CA ALA A 591 7.87 -13.14 -21.79
C ALA A 591 6.74 -13.71 -20.90
N HIS A 592 6.60 -15.03 -20.86
CA HIS A 592 5.53 -15.77 -20.20
C HIS A 592 5.80 -15.90 -18.70
N VAL A 593 4.84 -15.47 -17.89
CA VAL A 593 4.95 -15.38 -16.44
C VAL A 593 3.80 -16.09 -15.73
N PRO A 594 4.02 -16.59 -14.51
CA PRO A 594 2.93 -17.05 -13.67
C PRO A 594 2.07 -15.85 -13.24
N LEU A 595 0.76 -16.01 -13.35
CA LEU A 595 -0.23 -15.08 -12.81
C LEU A 595 -1.37 -15.84 -12.12
N LEU A 596 -1.59 -15.52 -10.85
CA LEU A 596 -2.70 -16.02 -10.04
C LEU A 596 -3.47 -14.83 -9.45
N ILE A 597 -4.80 -14.86 -9.54
CA ILE A 597 -5.67 -13.88 -8.88
C ILE A 597 -6.71 -14.62 -8.04
N ALA A 598 -6.59 -14.53 -6.71
CA ALA A 598 -7.59 -15.00 -5.77
C ALA A 598 -8.42 -13.82 -5.28
N ASP A 599 -9.66 -13.73 -5.75
CA ASP A 599 -10.68 -12.85 -5.16
C ASP A 599 -11.61 -13.71 -4.29
N PRO A 600 -11.63 -13.54 -2.96
CA PRO A 600 -12.47 -14.35 -2.07
C PRO A 600 -13.97 -14.17 -2.32
N ARG A 601 -14.35 -13.16 -3.09
CA ARG A 601 -15.75 -12.88 -3.48
C ARG A 601 -16.14 -13.59 -4.78
N SER A 602 -15.18 -14.20 -5.49
CA SER A 602 -15.47 -14.98 -6.69
C SER A 602 -16.29 -16.22 -6.33
N LYS A 603 -17.31 -16.50 -7.15
CA LYS A 603 -18.23 -17.64 -6.94
C LYS A 603 -17.65 -18.98 -7.42
N SER A 604 -16.56 -18.93 -8.18
CA SER A 604 -15.94 -20.09 -8.81
C SER A 604 -14.44 -20.12 -8.52
N PRO A 605 -14.01 -20.35 -7.26
CA PRO A 605 -12.61 -20.59 -6.97
C PRO A 605 -12.13 -21.84 -7.73
N GLN A 606 -10.83 -21.93 -8.04
CA GLN A 606 -10.20 -23.08 -8.74
C GLN A 606 -10.47 -23.14 -10.24
N GLN A 607 -10.31 -22.02 -10.92
CA GLN A 607 -10.47 -21.97 -12.37
C GLN A 607 -9.14 -21.70 -13.07
N ARG A 608 -9.05 -22.18 -14.31
CA ARG A 608 -7.91 -21.97 -15.20
C ARG A 608 -8.43 -21.33 -16.46
N THR A 609 -7.66 -20.42 -17.03
CA THR A 609 -7.98 -19.77 -18.30
C THR A 609 -6.79 -19.82 -19.24
N THR A 610 -7.07 -20.13 -20.50
CA THR A 610 -6.11 -20.07 -21.61
C THR A 610 -6.19 -18.73 -22.35
N SER A 611 -7.00 -17.78 -21.87
CA SER A 611 -7.13 -16.47 -22.48
C SER A 611 -5.83 -15.69 -22.36
N LEU A 612 -5.45 -15.00 -23.44
CA LEU A 612 -4.29 -14.13 -23.46
C LEU A 612 -4.50 -12.94 -22.53
N VAL A 613 -3.56 -12.72 -21.64
CA VAL A 613 -3.52 -11.56 -20.75
C VAL A 613 -2.13 -10.96 -20.68
N GLU A 614 -2.06 -9.71 -20.29
CA GLU A 614 -0.82 -8.98 -20.11
C GLU A 614 -0.71 -8.42 -18.71
N LEU A 615 0.50 -8.27 -18.18
CA LEU A 615 0.67 -7.72 -16.83
C LEU A 615 0.22 -6.25 -16.71
N VAL A 616 0.24 -5.48 -17.80
CA VAL A 616 -0.35 -4.13 -17.88
C VAL A 616 -1.86 -4.11 -17.55
N ASP A 617 -2.55 -5.26 -17.67
CA ASP A 617 -3.96 -5.43 -17.32
C ASP A 617 -4.21 -5.41 -15.80
N LEU A 618 -3.17 -5.60 -14.97
CA LEU A 618 -3.33 -5.69 -13.51
C LEU A 618 -3.80 -4.38 -12.87
N TYR A 619 -3.35 -3.23 -13.38
CA TYR A 619 -3.79 -1.94 -12.85
C TYR A 619 -5.30 -1.74 -13.05
N PRO A 620 -5.86 -1.73 -14.28
CA PRO A 620 -7.30 -1.55 -14.45
C PRO A 620 -8.11 -2.67 -13.77
N THR A 621 -7.57 -3.89 -13.70
CA THR A 621 -8.22 -5.01 -12.98
C THR A 621 -8.38 -4.72 -11.49
N LEU A 622 -7.33 -4.29 -10.81
CA LEU A 622 -7.38 -4.07 -9.37
C LEU A 622 -8.24 -2.86 -9.00
N VAL A 623 -8.20 -1.80 -9.81
CA VAL A 623 -9.11 -0.65 -9.68
C VAL A 623 -10.57 -1.10 -9.79
N ASP A 624 -10.88 -1.91 -10.80
CA ASP A 624 -12.22 -2.44 -11.04
C ASP A 624 -12.68 -3.40 -9.91
N LEU A 625 -11.86 -4.38 -9.52
CA LEU A 625 -12.19 -5.32 -8.44
C LEU A 625 -12.38 -4.63 -7.08
N ALA A 626 -11.64 -3.56 -6.82
CA ALA A 626 -11.77 -2.76 -5.61
C ALA A 626 -12.93 -1.74 -5.66
N GLY A 627 -13.60 -1.60 -6.80
CA GLY A 627 -14.69 -0.65 -7.00
C GLY A 627 -14.24 0.81 -6.90
N LEU A 628 -13.01 1.09 -7.35
CA LEU A 628 -12.41 2.42 -7.31
C LEU A 628 -12.71 3.20 -8.61
N PRO A 629 -12.62 4.55 -8.57
CA PRO A 629 -12.79 5.35 -9.78
C PRO A 629 -11.82 4.93 -10.88
N PRO A 630 -12.26 4.83 -12.15
CA PRO A 630 -11.37 4.48 -13.25
C PRO A 630 -10.24 5.50 -13.40
N VAL A 631 -9.12 5.05 -13.96
CA VAL A 631 -7.97 5.89 -14.29
C VAL A 631 -7.90 6.06 -15.80
N ASP A 632 -7.79 7.31 -16.23
CA ASP A 632 -7.67 7.64 -17.66
C ASP A 632 -6.31 7.21 -18.21
N LYS A 633 -6.26 6.89 -19.52
CA LYS A 633 -5.03 6.61 -20.28
C LYS A 633 -4.22 5.40 -19.79
N LEU A 634 -4.90 4.40 -19.23
CA LEU A 634 -4.30 3.08 -19.07
C LEU A 634 -4.33 2.34 -20.41
N ASP A 635 -3.23 1.66 -20.75
CA ASP A 635 -3.10 0.88 -21.97
C ASP A 635 -3.62 -0.57 -21.81
N GLY A 636 -3.75 -1.03 -20.57
CA GLY A 636 -4.32 -2.34 -20.21
C GLY A 636 -5.84 -2.35 -20.15
N GLN A 637 -6.41 -3.54 -20.01
CA GLN A 637 -7.85 -3.77 -19.88
C GLN A 637 -8.15 -4.61 -18.63
N SER A 638 -9.28 -4.35 -17.96
CA SER A 638 -9.66 -5.14 -16.77
C SER A 638 -9.86 -6.62 -17.12
N LEU A 639 -9.28 -7.51 -16.32
CA LEU A 639 -9.44 -8.96 -16.37
C LEU A 639 -10.72 -9.45 -15.71
N ARG A 640 -11.55 -8.55 -15.14
CA ARG A 640 -12.83 -8.93 -14.50
C ARG A 640 -13.71 -9.85 -15.37
N PRO A 641 -13.87 -9.65 -16.70
CA PRO A 641 -14.64 -10.57 -17.53
C PRO A 641 -14.11 -12.01 -17.45
N ILE A 642 -12.79 -12.19 -17.45
CA ILE A 642 -12.14 -13.51 -17.36
C ILE A 642 -12.29 -14.10 -15.96
N LEU A 643 -12.21 -13.26 -14.92
CA LEU A 643 -12.43 -13.68 -13.53
C LEU A 643 -13.88 -14.15 -13.26
N GLN A 644 -14.83 -13.72 -14.09
CA GLN A 644 -16.23 -14.12 -14.03
C GLN A 644 -16.54 -15.33 -14.92
N ASP A 645 -15.88 -15.40 -16.08
CA ASP A 645 -15.99 -16.49 -17.05
C ASP A 645 -14.58 -16.81 -17.60
N PRO A 646 -13.98 -17.96 -17.23
CA PRO A 646 -12.65 -18.35 -17.69
C PRO A 646 -12.52 -18.48 -19.22
N SER A 647 -13.63 -18.59 -19.95
CA SER A 647 -13.64 -18.67 -21.41
C SER A 647 -13.72 -17.31 -22.10
N ALA A 648 -13.97 -16.23 -21.35
CA ALA A 648 -13.98 -14.88 -21.88
C ALA A 648 -12.58 -14.46 -22.35
N ALA A 649 -12.53 -13.62 -23.39
CA ALA A 649 -11.29 -13.06 -23.90
C ALA A 649 -11.44 -11.53 -24.05
N ILE A 650 -10.42 -10.80 -23.61
CA ILE A 650 -10.35 -9.32 -23.73
C ILE A 650 -9.44 -8.87 -24.88
N ARG A 651 -8.64 -9.79 -25.43
CA ARG A 651 -7.65 -9.51 -26.48
C ARG A 651 -7.41 -10.76 -27.33
N GLN A 652 -6.88 -10.55 -28.54
CA GLN A 652 -6.55 -11.61 -29.50
C GLN A 652 -5.06 -11.93 -29.56
N SER A 653 -4.22 -11.05 -29.00
CA SER A 653 -2.77 -11.21 -28.92
C SER A 653 -2.24 -10.61 -27.62
N ALA A 654 -1.05 -11.03 -27.19
CA ALA A 654 -0.26 -10.35 -26.16
C ALA A 654 1.02 -9.77 -26.78
N LEU A 655 1.41 -8.55 -26.42
CA LEU A 655 2.54 -7.80 -26.95
C LEU A 655 3.69 -7.77 -25.93
N THR A 656 4.88 -8.14 -26.39
CA THR A 656 6.15 -8.00 -25.68
C THR A 656 7.15 -7.28 -26.59
N GLN A 657 8.04 -6.49 -26.02
CA GLN A 657 9.13 -5.86 -26.75
C GLN A 657 10.47 -6.00 -26.03
N HIS A 658 11.57 -5.95 -26.76
CA HIS A 658 12.89 -5.85 -26.16
C HIS A 658 13.91 -5.16 -27.09
N PRO A 659 14.71 -4.22 -26.58
CA PRO A 659 15.73 -3.53 -27.38
C PRO A 659 16.95 -4.41 -27.69
N ARG A 660 17.67 -4.02 -28.75
CA ARG A 660 19.01 -4.52 -29.09
C ARG A 660 20.01 -3.37 -29.31
N PRO A 661 21.25 -3.49 -28.80
CA PRO A 661 21.73 -4.52 -27.87
C PRO A 661 20.93 -4.56 -26.56
N ALA A 662 20.85 -5.72 -25.90
CA ALA A 662 20.00 -5.92 -24.71
C ALA A 662 20.29 -4.93 -23.57
N TYR A 663 21.54 -4.52 -23.42
CA TYR A 663 22.00 -3.49 -22.48
C TYR A 663 22.64 -2.33 -23.24
N TYR A 664 21.84 -1.60 -24.01
CA TYR A 664 22.29 -0.47 -24.82
C TYR A 664 22.74 0.73 -23.97
N GLN A 665 23.44 1.68 -24.60
CA GLN A 665 23.77 2.98 -24.03
C GLN A 665 23.12 4.07 -24.88
N GLY A 666 22.45 5.04 -24.24
CA GLY A 666 21.76 6.11 -24.94
C GLY A 666 20.39 5.67 -25.46
N LYS A 667 20.28 5.29 -26.73
CA LYS A 667 19.03 4.81 -27.35
C LYS A 667 19.21 3.38 -27.88
N PRO A 668 18.14 2.57 -27.96
CA PRO A 668 18.18 1.31 -28.69
C PRO A 668 18.62 1.54 -30.14
N LYS A 669 19.30 0.55 -30.73
CA LYS A 669 19.56 0.54 -32.17
C LYS A 669 18.41 -0.11 -32.91
N VAL A 670 17.93 -1.22 -32.37
CA VAL A 670 16.81 -2.00 -32.90
C VAL A 670 15.85 -2.28 -31.74
N MET A 671 14.55 -2.30 -32.02
CA MET A 671 13.53 -2.80 -31.10
C MET A 671 12.88 -4.04 -31.70
N GLY A 672 12.92 -5.15 -30.97
CA GLY A 672 12.12 -6.32 -31.31
C GLY A 672 10.72 -6.17 -30.74
N TYR A 673 9.69 -6.23 -31.56
CA TYR A 673 8.30 -6.29 -31.14
C TYR A 673 7.72 -7.65 -31.47
N SER A 674 7.06 -8.28 -30.49
CA SER A 674 6.58 -9.65 -30.59
C SER A 674 5.12 -9.74 -30.14
N ILE A 675 4.28 -10.39 -30.93
CA ILE A 675 2.93 -10.77 -30.52
C ILE A 675 2.80 -12.27 -30.34
N ARG A 676 2.21 -12.68 -29.22
CA ARG A 676 1.73 -14.04 -28.98
C ARG A 676 0.23 -14.12 -29.24
N THR A 677 -0.16 -14.93 -30.21
CA THR A 677 -1.57 -15.28 -30.53
C THR A 677 -1.92 -16.63 -29.89
N ASP A 678 -3.02 -17.29 -30.27
CA ASP A 678 -3.31 -18.67 -29.85
C ASP A 678 -2.28 -19.67 -30.37
N GLN A 679 -1.97 -19.61 -31.66
CA GLN A 679 -1.07 -20.57 -32.29
C GLN A 679 0.37 -20.06 -32.43
N TYR A 680 0.55 -18.80 -32.81
CA TYR A 680 1.86 -18.30 -33.21
C TYR A 680 2.46 -17.31 -32.21
N ARG A 681 3.78 -17.28 -32.12
CA ARG A 681 4.55 -16.10 -31.73
C ARG A 681 5.19 -15.51 -32.98
N TYR A 682 4.97 -14.22 -33.21
CA TYR A 682 5.50 -13.48 -34.35
C TYR A 682 6.29 -12.27 -33.88
N THR A 683 7.56 -12.17 -34.29
CA THR A 683 8.47 -11.09 -33.89
C THR A 683 9.00 -10.36 -35.11
N GLU A 684 9.01 -9.03 -35.06
CA GLU A 684 9.77 -8.19 -35.99
C GLU A 684 10.84 -7.40 -35.24
N TRP A 685 12.07 -7.46 -35.74
CA TRP A 685 13.18 -6.63 -35.30
C TRP A 685 13.24 -5.40 -36.17
N ARG A 686 12.93 -4.23 -35.61
CA ARG A 686 12.82 -2.97 -36.35
C ARG A 686 13.91 -2.00 -35.94
N ASP A 687 14.59 -1.40 -36.91
CA ASP A 687 15.49 -0.28 -36.65
C ASP A 687 14.75 0.79 -35.84
N PHE A 688 15.37 1.28 -34.77
CA PHE A 688 14.68 2.08 -33.76
C PHE A 688 14.29 3.47 -34.28
N GLU A 689 15.04 4.03 -35.23
CA GLU A 689 14.80 5.37 -35.76
C GLU A 689 13.88 5.35 -36.99
N SER A 690 14.19 4.52 -37.97
CA SER A 690 13.46 4.43 -39.25
C SER A 690 12.21 3.55 -39.16
N GLY A 691 12.21 2.56 -38.25
CA GLY A 691 11.16 1.54 -38.15
C GLY A 691 11.24 0.45 -39.23
N GLU A 692 12.30 0.42 -40.06
CA GLU A 692 12.52 -0.62 -41.06
C GLU A 692 12.73 -1.99 -40.41
N VAL A 693 12.15 -3.04 -41.00
CA VAL A 693 12.25 -4.41 -40.49
C VAL A 693 13.58 -5.03 -40.92
N GLU A 694 14.44 -5.36 -39.96
CA GLU A 694 15.74 -5.99 -40.16
C GLU A 694 15.67 -7.53 -40.12
N ALA A 695 14.78 -8.09 -39.29
CA ALA A 695 14.59 -9.54 -39.18
C ALA A 695 13.17 -9.88 -38.73
N VAL A 696 12.74 -11.09 -39.06
CA VAL A 696 11.40 -11.61 -38.75
C VAL A 696 11.52 -13.02 -38.17
N GLU A 697 10.70 -13.31 -37.17
CA GLU A 697 10.58 -14.63 -36.56
C GLU A 697 9.10 -15.07 -36.52
N LEU A 698 8.85 -16.36 -36.77
CA LEU A 698 7.54 -16.98 -36.62
C LEU A 698 7.69 -18.38 -36.03
N TYR A 699 7.13 -18.60 -34.83
CA TYR A 699 7.14 -19.90 -34.17
C TYR A 699 5.70 -20.41 -33.99
N ASP A 700 5.46 -21.68 -34.33
CA ASP A 700 4.18 -22.37 -34.09
C ASP A 700 4.20 -23.04 -32.72
N HIS A 701 3.56 -22.42 -31.74
CA HIS A 701 3.53 -22.91 -30.36
C HIS A 701 2.69 -24.17 -30.14
N GLN A 702 1.88 -24.59 -31.11
CA GLN A 702 1.17 -25.87 -30.99
C GLN A 702 2.09 -27.05 -31.28
N ASN A 703 3.02 -26.89 -32.23
CA ASN A 703 3.88 -27.97 -32.72
C ASN A 703 5.34 -27.81 -32.27
N ASP A 704 5.76 -26.60 -31.93
CA ASP A 704 7.10 -26.21 -31.51
C ASP A 704 7.03 -25.19 -30.35
N PRO A 705 6.56 -25.61 -29.16
CA PRO A 705 6.52 -24.73 -27.98
C PRO A 705 7.90 -24.29 -27.49
N GLY A 706 8.98 -24.94 -27.96
CA GLY A 706 10.36 -24.59 -27.66
C GLY A 706 10.95 -23.52 -28.58
N GLU A 707 10.21 -23.05 -29.59
CA GLU A 707 10.63 -21.99 -30.51
C GLU A 707 11.94 -22.30 -31.25
N ILE A 708 12.12 -23.56 -31.63
CA ILE A 708 13.35 -24.08 -32.24
C ILE A 708 13.39 -23.83 -33.75
N ARG A 709 12.25 -23.85 -34.44
CA ARG A 709 12.14 -23.69 -35.89
C ARG A 709 11.37 -22.42 -36.26
N ASN A 710 12.10 -21.47 -36.82
CA ASN A 710 11.62 -20.21 -37.34
C ASN A 710 11.03 -20.40 -38.73
N LEU A 711 9.70 -20.30 -38.82
CA LEU A 711 8.92 -20.49 -40.03
C LEU A 711 8.88 -19.23 -40.93
N ALA A 712 9.53 -18.13 -40.53
CA ALA A 712 9.44 -16.85 -41.23
C ALA A 712 9.93 -16.90 -42.69
N GLY A 713 10.86 -17.81 -43.00
CA GLY A 713 11.39 -18.03 -44.35
C GLY A 713 10.55 -18.96 -45.23
N GLU A 714 9.51 -19.60 -44.70
CA GLU A 714 8.73 -20.60 -45.43
C GLU A 714 7.65 -19.95 -46.31
N GLU A 715 7.63 -20.30 -47.60
CA GLU A 715 6.67 -19.74 -48.56
C GLU A 715 5.21 -20.00 -48.15
N SER A 716 4.95 -21.17 -47.57
CA SER A 716 3.63 -21.59 -47.08
C SER A 716 3.06 -20.68 -45.98
N HIS A 717 3.90 -19.91 -45.29
CA HIS A 717 3.52 -19.08 -44.14
C HIS A 717 3.44 -17.57 -44.47
N GLN A 718 3.88 -17.14 -45.66
CA GLN A 718 3.98 -15.72 -46.03
C GLN A 718 2.65 -14.96 -45.95
N LYS A 719 1.54 -15.60 -46.34
CA LYS A 719 0.20 -15.00 -46.22
C LYS A 719 -0.20 -14.78 -44.75
N GLY A 720 0.09 -15.74 -43.88
CA GLY A 720 -0.17 -15.61 -42.44
C GLY A 720 0.69 -14.54 -41.79
N ILE A 721 1.98 -14.47 -42.17
CA ILE A 721 2.92 -13.43 -41.73
C ILE A 721 2.39 -12.04 -42.09
N ALA A 722 1.86 -11.82 -43.29
CA ALA A 722 1.33 -10.52 -43.68
C ALA A 722 0.15 -10.05 -42.79
N GLU A 723 -0.70 -10.96 -42.32
CA GLU A 723 -1.79 -10.63 -41.39
C GLU A 723 -1.28 -10.41 -39.96
N LEU A 724 -0.32 -11.23 -39.51
CA LEU A 724 0.34 -11.04 -38.22
C LEU A 724 1.11 -9.72 -38.15
N ALA A 725 1.79 -9.31 -39.23
CA ALA A 725 2.47 -8.03 -39.35
C ALA A 725 1.51 -6.85 -39.22
N LYS A 726 0.32 -6.93 -39.83
CA LYS A 726 -0.74 -5.91 -39.65
C LYS A 726 -1.23 -5.87 -38.20
N SER A 727 -1.45 -7.02 -37.59
CA SER A 727 -1.85 -7.12 -36.18
C SER A 727 -0.79 -6.51 -35.26
N LEU A 728 0.48 -6.86 -35.47
CA LEU A 728 1.61 -6.32 -34.72
C LEU A 728 1.72 -4.81 -34.89
N ALA A 729 1.66 -4.29 -36.11
CA ALA A 729 1.70 -2.85 -36.38
C ALA A 729 0.55 -2.10 -35.68
N MET A 730 -0.67 -2.68 -35.68
CA MET A 730 -1.80 -2.13 -34.94
C MET A 730 -1.52 -2.12 -33.43
N ARG A 731 -0.98 -3.20 -32.87
CA ARG A 731 -0.61 -3.25 -31.45
C ARG A 731 0.43 -2.18 -31.08
N ILE A 732 1.51 -2.07 -31.85
CA ILE A 732 2.55 -1.03 -31.67
C ILE A 732 1.96 0.38 -31.79
N SER A 733 1.00 0.61 -32.68
CA SER A 733 0.40 1.95 -32.81
C SER A 733 -0.34 2.41 -31.55
N HIS A 734 -0.85 1.47 -30.73
CA HIS A 734 -1.51 1.76 -29.45
C HIS A 734 -0.53 1.94 -28.29
N THR A 735 0.77 1.64 -28.48
CA THR A 735 1.79 1.83 -27.45
C THR A 735 2.55 3.16 -27.59
N LYS A 736 2.20 3.98 -28.59
CA LYS A 736 2.85 5.27 -28.82
C LYS A 736 2.09 6.39 -28.07
N PRO A 737 2.81 7.39 -27.52
CA PRO A 737 2.22 8.49 -26.74
C PRO A 737 1.13 9.31 -27.45
#